data_AF-A0A504YAA7-F1
#
_entry.id   AF-A0A504YAA7-F1
#
_cell.length_a   1.000
_cell.length_b   1.000
_cell.length_c   1.000
_cell.angle_alpha   90.00
_cell.angle_beta   90.00
_cell.angle_gamma   90.00
#
_symmetry.space_group_name_H-M   'P 1'
#
loop_
_entity.id
_entity.type
_entity.pdbx_description
1 polymer ?
#
loop_
_entity_poly.entity_id
_entity_poly.type
_entity_poly.pdbx_seq_one_letter_code
_entity_poly.pdbx_strand_id
1 'polypeptide(L)'
;MVLMEYYWHMMEPAKPSLCISVIGGAKNFVLEGRRKDVFNTGLIQAAQTTNAWIVTSGLNLGIVRVVGDALQEGQTWHFDRRRLSNKLRCLGISPWGYVLNRNELKCDNYDKPVLYRVSNVIETGRPVSLNENHTHYIFVDEGRRLRYGGSASATFRARLGKQMALPEQAGGWGIPVVLVVVEGGHDVFIDARDCIRERIPVVICCGTGRASDLMNLAFTYRMKQPKNDFKDFRPEERNVLLQALTPISRDEKEIALEMIIEIIQDPKLITIFNMNQSDDLDLAILFALIKTNSQITTQLELAFTWDRSDIAEEKVFRQGVRVGPESLEPIMMKALLRDKPEFVRILLQNGIVMRQFLTVERLSLLYNKSIHRNAFERCLSQKGLRKSIKQKTSARKVAPQQQMDVQLGTCLTRVTTTPGDTLEVAPVYLSTVSRLVRKMIGRFLHKTYEQDTQELRRYKNNWNRFRNYTFDSPFHELFLWAVLHHRQRMAMFFWERADDSIALAMIACALYADMIKSLPNYDTETQVEYVTHMDEFERLAVQLLEECYTMDPEITLYLVEHEAPLWGGYNCLNLADKATRRKFISSVACQNSLFYAWSHGTQASPLSFTLTLFCPLLLLSDRFVEFNDDRGTEMSLDQVNDKDSSESWHHDSSPSNPKYTERNNEIDFVPRRINPTEGSKPPSLPLRRKLLVLYTAPRTKFFLNTIAYIAFLLFFSYTLLFKISSNEITVEEALTMTYFVSLLVDIIRQICVTPGAGSYKLRLWVKINSLVYLDIIGILLAMVSIFLRIGLSGTFTAAKTLYSLTLIICYMRIFRLYGFHPALGPKLVMIQRMIAELFLFLLILAVILISYGVSMQALLFPNRTIFDWNTIRNVLYYPYFNLYGELNLDYSLAIKDNCTSDADGVTCPQYNFMVPLLLAIYLMLAGILLINLLIAIFSNVFQQVEDNSIELWKFNMYGLVVEYNKKPVIPVPFSIIQAVVEVFQFLVKKCNRSPGVKQGVKVISAKASDIQNTITIADGAPIGDDLFTEAENAAQENQNDEGAQLFQFVTKRGSRRFSFEPDSFRKTDNASGRSYSIHKDGTVIDEEETNLR
;
A
#
# COMPACT_ATOMS: atom_id res chain seq x y z
N MET A 1 18.70 -41.33 -5.65
CA MET A 1 17.62 -40.49 -5.09
C MET A 1 17.65 -40.48 -3.57
N VAL A 2 17.48 -41.62 -2.88
CA VAL A 2 17.49 -41.70 -1.40
C VAL A 2 18.67 -40.96 -0.74
N LEU A 3 19.90 -41.15 -1.25
CA LEU A 3 21.10 -40.45 -0.77
C LEU A 3 20.94 -38.91 -0.80
N MET A 4 20.42 -38.38 -1.92
CA MET A 4 20.25 -36.94 -2.13
C MET A 4 19.15 -36.37 -1.24
N GLU A 5 18.07 -37.12 -1.05
CA GLU A 5 16.88 -36.66 -0.33
C GLU A 5 17.07 -36.70 1.20
N TYR A 6 17.50 -37.84 1.74
CA TYR A 6 17.52 -38.07 3.19
C TYR A 6 18.86 -37.77 3.85
N TYR A 7 19.98 -38.01 3.17
CA TYR A 7 21.31 -37.88 3.78
C TYR A 7 21.97 -36.55 3.44
N TRP A 8 21.91 -36.13 2.17
CA TRP A 8 22.46 -34.84 1.74
C TRP A 8 21.48 -33.67 1.90
N HIS A 9 20.22 -33.95 2.28
CA HIS A 9 19.15 -32.96 2.42
C HIS A 9 19.09 -32.00 1.21
N MET A 10 19.27 -32.54 -0.01
CA MET A 10 19.35 -31.71 -1.21
C MET A 10 18.02 -31.08 -1.60
N MET A 11 16.92 -31.63 -1.10
CA MET A 11 15.56 -31.16 -1.36
C MET A 11 15.08 -30.07 -0.39
N GLU A 12 15.86 -29.73 0.64
CA GLU A 12 15.53 -28.68 1.63
C GLU A 12 16.23 -27.35 1.28
N PRO A 13 15.65 -26.16 1.53
CA PRO A 13 14.32 -25.89 2.11
C PRO A 13 13.15 -26.03 1.12
N ALA A 14 13.43 -26.11 -0.20
CA ALA A 14 12.43 -26.31 -1.24
C ALA A 14 12.97 -27.23 -2.36
N LYS A 15 12.11 -28.12 -2.87
CA LYS A 15 12.41 -29.04 -3.98
C LYS A 15 12.82 -28.24 -5.24
N PRO A 16 13.88 -28.64 -5.99
CA PRO A 16 14.23 -27.98 -7.24
C PRO A 16 13.11 -28.12 -8.26
N SER A 17 12.85 -27.05 -9.04
CA SER A 17 11.81 -27.10 -10.08
C SER A 17 12.36 -27.44 -11.47
N LEU A 18 13.68 -27.56 -11.59
CA LEU A 18 14.40 -27.87 -12.83
C LEU A 18 15.77 -28.52 -12.54
N CYS A 19 16.24 -29.36 -13.46
CA CYS A 19 17.62 -29.86 -13.48
C CYS A 19 18.25 -29.59 -14.85
N ILE A 20 19.33 -28.83 -14.87
CA ILE A 20 20.06 -28.43 -16.09
C ILE A 20 21.36 -29.24 -16.14
N SER A 21 21.46 -30.16 -17.09
CA SER A 21 22.73 -30.82 -17.37
C SER A 21 23.49 -30.05 -18.43
N VAL A 22 24.73 -29.66 -18.15
CA VAL A 22 25.58 -28.93 -19.10
C VAL A 22 26.69 -29.86 -19.60
N ILE A 23 26.80 -29.96 -20.93
CA ILE A 23 27.93 -30.61 -21.61
C ILE A 23 28.55 -29.68 -22.65
N GLY A 24 29.83 -29.89 -22.90
CA GLY A 24 30.61 -28.96 -23.70
C GLY A 24 31.98 -29.52 -24.07
N GLY A 25 32.76 -28.70 -24.77
CA GLY A 25 34.13 -29.02 -25.16
C GLY A 25 35.01 -29.30 -23.94
N ALA A 26 35.70 -30.44 -23.96
CA ALA A 26 36.54 -30.89 -22.85
C ALA A 26 37.95 -30.27 -22.87
N LYS A 27 38.69 -30.46 -23.97
CA LYS A 27 40.07 -29.98 -24.14
C LYS A 27 40.12 -28.74 -25.03
N ASN A 28 40.95 -27.76 -24.68
CA ASN A 28 41.16 -26.51 -25.43
C ASN A 28 39.85 -25.78 -25.78
N PHE A 29 38.91 -25.73 -24.84
CA PHE A 29 37.66 -24.98 -24.98
C PHE A 29 37.83 -23.60 -24.34
N VAL A 30 37.57 -22.55 -25.10
CA VAL A 30 37.62 -21.16 -24.64
C VAL A 30 36.38 -20.47 -25.19
N LEU A 31 35.53 -19.99 -24.29
CA LEU A 31 34.36 -19.18 -24.60
C LEU A 31 34.68 -17.75 -24.17
N GLU A 32 34.84 -16.84 -25.12
CA GLU A 32 35.28 -15.45 -24.87
C GLU A 32 34.28 -14.42 -25.44
N GLY A 33 34.32 -13.20 -24.86
CA GLY A 33 33.48 -12.07 -25.24
C GLY A 33 31.99 -12.30 -25.01
N ARG A 34 31.15 -11.69 -25.87
CA ARG A 34 29.68 -11.69 -25.76
C ARG A 34 29.07 -13.08 -25.56
N ARG A 35 29.62 -14.13 -26.18
CA ARG A 35 29.07 -15.50 -26.06
C ARG A 35 29.22 -16.07 -24.65
N LYS A 36 30.31 -15.72 -23.97
CA LYS A 36 30.54 -16.10 -22.56
C LYS A 36 29.53 -15.41 -21.67
N ASP A 37 29.30 -14.12 -21.90
CA ASP A 37 28.39 -13.31 -21.09
C ASP A 37 26.93 -13.76 -21.26
N VAL A 38 26.50 -14.02 -22.51
CA VAL A 38 25.16 -14.57 -22.81
C VAL A 38 24.97 -15.95 -22.17
N PHE A 39 25.98 -16.82 -22.25
CA PHE A 39 25.91 -18.15 -21.64
C PHE A 39 25.87 -18.09 -20.11
N ASN A 40 26.78 -17.33 -19.49
CA ASN A 40 26.88 -17.19 -18.03
C ASN A 40 25.61 -16.57 -17.46
N THR A 41 25.18 -15.43 -18.02
CA THR A 41 23.98 -14.71 -17.56
C THR A 41 22.75 -15.59 -17.70
N GLY A 42 22.53 -16.19 -18.88
CA GLY A 42 21.36 -17.03 -19.10
C GLY A 42 21.34 -18.32 -18.26
N LEU A 43 22.50 -18.96 -18.04
CA LEU A 43 22.56 -20.16 -17.18
C LEU A 43 22.27 -19.82 -15.72
N ILE A 44 22.87 -18.76 -15.18
CA ILE A 44 22.65 -18.31 -13.80
C ILE A 44 21.19 -17.88 -13.62
N GLN A 45 20.65 -17.09 -14.55
CA GLN A 45 19.28 -16.62 -14.50
C GLN A 45 18.27 -17.78 -14.55
N ALA A 46 18.48 -18.77 -15.43
CA ALA A 46 17.66 -19.98 -15.46
C ALA A 46 17.72 -20.76 -14.14
N ALA A 47 18.92 -20.91 -13.56
CA ALA A 47 19.12 -21.67 -12.34
C ALA A 47 18.56 -20.97 -11.09
N GLN A 48 18.67 -19.65 -10.99
CA GLN A 48 18.16 -18.87 -9.86
C GLN A 48 16.63 -18.79 -9.88
N THR A 49 16.04 -18.48 -11.05
CA THR A 49 14.58 -18.33 -11.18
C THR A 49 13.82 -19.63 -10.87
N THR A 50 14.37 -20.77 -11.28
CA THR A 50 13.74 -22.08 -11.10
C THR A 50 14.30 -22.88 -9.92
N ASN A 51 15.23 -22.33 -9.13
CA ASN A 51 15.97 -23.07 -8.10
C ASN A 51 16.51 -24.40 -8.67
N ALA A 52 17.19 -24.33 -9.83
CA ALA A 52 17.61 -25.52 -10.56
C ALA A 52 18.84 -26.17 -9.95
N TRP A 53 18.98 -27.47 -10.17
CA TRP A 53 20.25 -28.16 -10.02
C TRP A 53 21.03 -28.11 -11.31
N ILE A 54 22.33 -27.81 -11.21
CA ILE A 54 23.23 -27.84 -12.37
C ILE A 54 24.06 -29.12 -12.29
N VAL A 55 24.04 -29.92 -13.36
CA VAL A 55 24.77 -31.19 -13.43
C VAL A 55 25.83 -31.10 -14.52
N THR A 56 27.09 -31.35 -14.15
CA THR A 56 28.23 -31.33 -15.09
C THR A 56 29.13 -32.55 -14.86
N SER A 57 30.23 -32.66 -15.61
CA SER A 57 31.21 -33.72 -15.35
C SER A 57 32.06 -33.51 -14.10
N GLY A 58 32.02 -32.33 -13.46
CA GLY A 58 32.74 -32.01 -12.21
C GLY A 58 34.27 -31.90 -12.31
N LEU A 59 34.86 -32.26 -13.44
CA LEU A 59 36.30 -32.13 -13.64
C LEU A 59 36.66 -30.69 -14.04
N ASN A 60 37.81 -30.20 -13.60
CA ASN A 60 38.30 -28.85 -13.86
C ASN A 60 38.83 -28.68 -15.31
N LEU A 61 37.97 -28.93 -16.30
CA LEU A 61 38.30 -28.90 -17.74
C LEU A 61 37.21 -28.20 -18.55
N GLY A 62 37.65 -27.50 -19.61
CA GLY A 62 36.81 -26.93 -20.66
C GLY A 62 35.57 -26.19 -20.14
N ILE A 63 34.37 -26.58 -20.60
CA ILE A 63 33.10 -25.91 -20.23
C ILE A 63 32.84 -25.89 -18.72
N VAL A 64 33.33 -26.89 -17.96
CA VAL A 64 33.06 -26.99 -16.53
C VAL A 64 33.75 -25.88 -15.76
N ARG A 65 34.88 -25.37 -16.26
CA ARG A 65 35.51 -24.15 -15.74
C ARG A 65 34.61 -22.94 -15.92
N VAL A 66 34.11 -22.73 -17.13
CA VAL A 66 33.20 -21.60 -17.42
C VAL A 66 31.95 -21.65 -16.55
N VAL A 67 31.36 -22.83 -16.37
CA VAL A 67 30.22 -23.02 -15.45
C VAL A 67 30.62 -22.79 -14.00
N GLY A 68 31.80 -23.24 -13.57
CA GLY A 68 32.34 -23.01 -12.24
C GLY A 68 32.53 -21.51 -11.95
N ASP A 69 33.14 -20.78 -12.88
CA ASP A 69 33.36 -19.34 -12.80
C ASP A 69 32.01 -18.59 -12.74
N ALA A 70 31.05 -18.98 -13.59
CA ALA A 70 29.69 -18.44 -13.60
C ALA A 70 28.98 -18.68 -12.25
N LEU A 71 29.16 -19.86 -11.63
CA LEU A 71 28.57 -20.15 -10.33
C LEU A 71 29.19 -19.33 -9.20
N GLN A 72 30.51 -19.09 -9.26
CA GLN A 72 31.19 -18.23 -8.30
C GLN A 72 30.70 -16.78 -8.42
N GLU A 73 30.60 -16.27 -9.64
CA GLU A 73 30.04 -14.95 -9.93
C GLU A 73 28.57 -14.87 -9.46
N GLY A 74 27.71 -15.80 -9.86
CA GLY A 74 26.30 -15.81 -9.44
C GLY A 74 26.07 -15.92 -7.92
N GLN A 75 27.07 -16.41 -7.16
CA GLN A 75 27.02 -16.47 -5.70
C GLN A 75 27.46 -15.16 -5.03
N THR A 76 28.43 -14.41 -5.59
CA THR A 76 28.93 -13.16 -5.01
C THR A 76 27.96 -11.99 -5.16
N TRP A 77 27.16 -11.96 -6.22
CA TRP A 77 26.15 -10.92 -6.49
C TRP A 77 25.03 -10.81 -5.44
N HIS A 78 24.92 -11.76 -4.50
CA HIS A 78 23.82 -11.81 -3.51
C HIS A 78 24.22 -11.51 -2.06
N PHE A 79 25.40 -10.94 -1.80
CA PHE A 79 25.70 -10.46 -0.45
C PHE A 79 24.82 -9.25 -0.03
N ASP A 80 24.20 -8.56 -0.98
CA ASP A 80 23.26 -7.44 -0.76
C ASP A 80 21.81 -7.80 -1.12
N ARG A 81 21.09 -8.44 -0.18
CA ARG A 81 19.63 -8.30 0.09
C ARG A 81 19.10 -9.49 0.92
N ARG A 82 18.98 -9.31 2.24
CA ARG A 82 17.96 -9.84 3.18
C ARG A 82 17.36 -11.26 3.02
N ARG A 83 17.95 -12.20 2.29
CA ARG A 83 17.63 -13.63 2.32
C ARG A 83 18.93 -14.40 2.24
N LEU A 84 19.17 -15.34 3.16
CA LEU A 84 20.22 -16.36 2.97
C LEU A 84 19.99 -16.95 1.56
N SER A 85 20.84 -16.58 0.61
CA SER A 85 20.73 -17.02 -0.78
C SER A 85 20.66 -18.55 -0.81
N ASN A 86 19.67 -19.10 -1.53
CA ASN A 86 19.67 -20.52 -1.87
C ASN A 86 20.96 -20.79 -2.65
N LYS A 87 21.98 -21.33 -1.97
CA LYS A 87 23.26 -21.70 -2.59
C LYS A 87 22.95 -22.56 -3.81
N LEU A 88 23.25 -22.06 -5.02
CA LEU A 88 23.06 -22.80 -6.26
C LEU A 88 23.73 -24.18 -6.12
N ARG A 89 22.96 -25.24 -6.32
CA ARG A 89 23.44 -26.61 -6.13
C ARG A 89 24.01 -27.12 -7.44
N CYS A 90 25.32 -27.35 -7.48
CA CYS A 90 26.02 -27.90 -8.63
C CYS A 90 26.58 -29.29 -8.32
N LEU A 91 26.16 -30.28 -9.10
CA LEU A 91 26.52 -31.69 -8.97
C LEU A 91 27.53 -32.07 -10.06
N GLY A 92 28.71 -32.52 -9.65
CA GLY A 92 29.73 -33.10 -10.53
C GLY A 92 29.60 -34.62 -10.61
N ILE A 93 29.32 -35.17 -11.79
CA ILE A 93 29.33 -36.61 -12.04
C ILE A 93 30.60 -36.96 -12.80
N SER A 94 31.59 -37.52 -12.10
CA SER A 94 32.93 -37.73 -12.66
C SER A 94 33.29 -39.23 -12.67
N PRO A 95 34.00 -39.73 -13.70
CA PRO A 95 34.56 -41.07 -13.67
C PRO A 95 35.73 -41.15 -12.66
N TRP A 96 35.64 -42.04 -11.68
CA TRP A 96 36.64 -42.20 -10.60
C TRP A 96 38.05 -42.53 -11.13
N GLY A 97 38.11 -43.25 -12.26
CA GLY A 97 39.35 -43.63 -12.94
C GLY A 97 40.14 -42.47 -13.57
N TYR A 98 39.53 -41.28 -13.66
CA TYR A 98 40.09 -40.10 -14.34
C TYR A 98 40.32 -38.88 -13.42
N VAL A 99 40.02 -39.01 -12.12
CA VAL A 99 40.24 -37.96 -11.10
C VAL A 99 41.71 -37.93 -10.68
N LEU A 100 42.34 -36.75 -10.78
CA LEU A 100 43.70 -36.50 -10.30
C LEU A 100 43.76 -36.53 -8.76
N ASN A 101 44.89 -36.95 -8.17
CA ASN A 101 45.09 -37.00 -6.71
C ASN A 101 44.03 -37.77 -5.91
N ARG A 102 43.31 -38.71 -6.52
CA ARG A 102 42.26 -39.51 -5.86
C ARG A 102 42.69 -40.27 -4.61
N ASN A 103 43.98 -40.52 -4.44
CA ASN A 103 44.51 -41.19 -3.24
C ASN A 103 44.33 -40.30 -2.00
N GLU A 104 44.29 -38.97 -2.15
CA GLU A 104 43.98 -38.02 -1.07
C GLU A 104 42.54 -38.21 -0.57
N LEU A 105 41.62 -38.61 -1.46
CA LEU A 105 40.20 -38.80 -1.15
C LEU A 105 39.89 -40.18 -0.54
N LYS A 106 40.85 -41.10 -0.54
CA LYS A 106 40.69 -42.42 0.09
C LYS A 106 41.04 -42.32 1.57
N CYS A 107 40.04 -42.42 2.43
CA CYS A 107 40.25 -42.47 3.88
C CYS A 107 39.45 -43.62 4.48
N ASP A 108 39.97 -44.22 5.54
CA ASP A 108 39.25 -45.27 6.29
C ASP A 108 38.27 -44.66 7.31
N ASN A 109 38.41 -43.36 7.63
CA ASN A 109 37.57 -42.67 8.59
C ASN A 109 37.06 -41.32 8.04
N TYR A 110 35.75 -41.23 7.75
CA TYR A 110 35.13 -40.11 7.03
C TYR A 110 34.57 -38.99 7.94
N ASP A 111 34.82 -39.05 9.25
CA ASP A 111 34.32 -38.04 10.21
C ASP A 111 35.11 -36.71 10.19
N LYS A 112 36.25 -36.65 9.49
CA LYS A 112 37.09 -35.44 9.37
C LYS A 112 37.12 -34.91 7.94
N PRO A 113 37.16 -33.59 7.74
CA PRO A 113 37.27 -33.00 6.41
C PRO A 113 38.58 -33.44 5.74
N VAL A 114 38.46 -33.90 4.49
CA VAL A 114 39.61 -34.32 3.67
C VAL A 114 40.07 -33.15 2.81
N LEU A 115 41.35 -32.80 2.90
CA LEU A 115 41.94 -31.77 2.08
C LEU A 115 42.29 -32.35 0.69
N TYR A 116 41.76 -31.73 -0.37
CA TYR A 116 42.05 -32.10 -1.76
C TYR A 116 42.77 -30.96 -2.47
N ARG A 117 43.91 -31.24 -3.13
CA ARG A 117 44.66 -30.22 -3.87
C ARG A 117 44.17 -30.10 -5.31
N VAL A 118 43.62 -28.94 -5.64
CA VAL A 118 43.21 -28.58 -7.01
C VAL A 118 44.44 -28.15 -7.82
N SER A 119 44.55 -28.63 -9.06
CA SER A 119 45.58 -28.22 -10.02
C SER A 119 44.92 -27.62 -11.26
N ASN A 120 45.44 -26.51 -11.76
CA ASN A 120 44.94 -25.88 -12.98
C ASN A 120 45.65 -26.33 -14.26
N VAL A 121 46.71 -27.15 -14.13
CA VAL A 121 47.51 -27.63 -15.25
C VAL A 121 46.84 -28.84 -15.89
N ILE A 122 46.53 -28.74 -17.18
CA ILE A 122 45.89 -29.82 -17.96
C ILE A 122 46.93 -30.40 -18.90
N GLU A 123 47.36 -31.64 -18.65
CA GLU A 123 48.27 -32.37 -19.54
C GLU A 123 47.52 -33.39 -20.40
N THR A 124 47.93 -33.53 -21.67
CA THR A 124 47.30 -34.47 -22.61
C THR A 124 47.53 -35.92 -22.18
N GLY A 125 46.43 -36.65 -21.91
CA GLY A 125 46.48 -38.08 -21.56
C GLY A 125 46.63 -38.36 -20.06
N ARG A 126 46.70 -37.32 -19.22
CA ARG A 126 46.71 -37.44 -17.75
C ARG A 126 45.31 -37.21 -17.15
N PRO A 127 45.06 -37.68 -15.91
CA PRO A 127 43.82 -37.41 -15.19
C PRO A 127 43.73 -35.93 -14.78
N VAL A 128 42.50 -35.42 -14.61
CA VAL A 128 42.23 -33.99 -14.34
C VAL A 128 41.75 -33.81 -12.91
N SER A 129 42.08 -32.67 -12.30
CA SER A 129 41.61 -32.28 -10.97
C SER A 129 40.10 -32.04 -10.94
N LEU A 130 39.51 -32.10 -9.75
CA LEU A 130 38.13 -31.66 -9.52
C LEU A 130 38.04 -30.13 -9.54
N ASN A 131 36.86 -29.62 -9.89
CA ASN A 131 36.60 -28.17 -9.86
C ASN A 131 36.28 -27.70 -8.42
N GLU A 132 36.71 -26.49 -8.06
CA GLU A 132 36.53 -25.95 -6.71
C GLU A 132 35.12 -25.40 -6.44
N ASN A 133 34.38 -25.02 -7.49
CA ASN A 133 33.11 -24.28 -7.38
C ASN A 133 31.86 -25.20 -7.31
N HIS A 134 32.04 -26.52 -7.40
CA HIS A 134 30.94 -27.50 -7.29
C HIS A 134 30.60 -27.81 -5.84
N THR A 135 29.32 -28.10 -5.57
CA THR A 135 28.85 -28.34 -4.20
C THR A 135 28.82 -29.82 -3.83
N HIS A 136 28.52 -30.71 -4.80
CA HIS A 136 28.42 -32.15 -4.55
C HIS A 136 29.11 -32.93 -5.67
N TYR A 137 29.63 -34.11 -5.34
CA TYR A 137 30.32 -34.99 -6.27
C TYR A 137 29.78 -36.42 -6.21
N ILE A 138 29.60 -37.04 -7.38
CA ILE A 138 29.32 -38.47 -7.53
C ILE A 138 30.41 -39.07 -8.42
N PHE A 139 31.13 -40.03 -7.87
CA PHE A 139 32.18 -40.75 -8.58
C PHE A 139 31.65 -42.07 -9.13
N VAL A 140 31.77 -42.25 -10.44
CA VAL A 140 31.37 -43.48 -11.14
C VAL A 140 32.62 -44.33 -11.39
N ASP A 141 32.68 -45.52 -10.80
CA ASP A 141 33.79 -46.45 -11.01
C ASP A 141 33.41 -47.55 -12.02
N GLU A 142 34.26 -47.71 -13.03
CA GLU A 142 34.14 -48.70 -14.10
C GLU A 142 35.26 -49.75 -14.04
N GLY A 143 36.15 -49.66 -13.04
CA GLY A 143 37.35 -50.49 -12.93
C GLY A 143 38.45 -50.15 -13.95
N ARG A 144 38.19 -49.24 -14.90
CA ARG A 144 39.14 -48.76 -15.92
C ARG A 144 39.78 -47.44 -15.51
N ARG A 145 41.06 -47.24 -15.87
CA ARG A 145 41.84 -46.03 -15.55
C ARG A 145 42.14 -45.21 -16.80
N LEU A 146 42.35 -43.90 -16.62
CA LEU A 146 42.80 -42.97 -17.67
C LEU A 146 41.87 -42.82 -18.88
N ARG A 147 40.58 -43.16 -18.72
CA ARG A 147 39.57 -43.04 -19.78
C ARG A 147 38.49 -42.04 -19.37
N TYR A 148 38.30 -41.01 -20.21
CA TYR A 148 37.22 -40.04 -20.08
C TYR A 148 36.08 -40.32 -21.06
N GLY A 149 36.39 -40.49 -22.35
CA GLY A 149 35.41 -40.70 -23.43
C GLY A 149 34.80 -42.11 -23.46
N GLY A 150 33.48 -42.18 -23.64
CA GLY A 150 32.70 -43.44 -23.64
C GLY A 150 32.63 -44.13 -22.28
N SER A 151 32.74 -43.36 -21.19
CA SER A 151 32.58 -43.83 -19.82
C SER A 151 31.10 -44.05 -19.50
N ALA A 152 30.79 -45.08 -18.71
CA ALA A 152 29.49 -45.32 -18.07
C ALA A 152 28.99 -44.13 -17.23
N SER A 153 29.84 -43.13 -16.94
CA SER A 153 29.42 -41.86 -16.34
C SER A 153 28.34 -41.13 -17.16
N ALA A 154 28.44 -41.15 -18.50
CA ALA A 154 27.44 -40.60 -19.43
C ALA A 154 26.09 -41.29 -19.28
N THR A 155 26.10 -42.61 -19.35
CA THR A 155 24.91 -43.45 -19.20
C THR A 155 24.31 -43.36 -17.80
N PHE A 156 25.15 -43.26 -16.75
CA PHE A 156 24.69 -43.04 -15.38
C PHE A 156 23.98 -41.70 -15.24
N ARG A 157 24.53 -40.62 -15.82
CA ARG A 157 23.89 -39.30 -15.81
C ARG A 157 22.54 -39.32 -16.53
N ALA A 158 22.44 -39.95 -17.70
CA ALA A 158 21.17 -40.07 -18.43
C ALA A 158 20.12 -40.86 -17.61
N ARG A 159 20.51 -41.99 -17.01
CA ARG A 159 19.64 -42.79 -16.13
C ARG A 159 19.21 -42.03 -14.88
N LEU A 160 20.13 -41.28 -14.27
CA LEU A 160 19.81 -40.42 -13.13
C LEU A 160 18.81 -39.33 -13.53
N GLY A 161 19.01 -38.71 -14.69
CA GLY A 161 18.07 -37.73 -15.25
C GLY A 161 16.67 -38.32 -15.45
N LYS A 162 16.58 -39.53 -16.00
CA LYS A 162 15.31 -40.27 -16.12
C LYS A 162 14.62 -40.47 -14.77
N GLN A 163 15.37 -40.89 -13.75
CA GLN A 163 14.82 -41.12 -12.41
C GLN A 163 14.34 -39.82 -11.76
N MET A 164 15.01 -38.69 -12.02
CA MET A 164 14.57 -37.37 -11.56
C MET A 164 13.29 -36.90 -12.26
N ALA A 165 13.14 -37.22 -13.55
CA ALA A 165 11.98 -36.84 -14.36
C ALA A 165 10.69 -37.63 -14.00
N LEU A 166 10.81 -38.77 -13.32
CA LEU A 166 9.66 -39.56 -12.89
C LEU A 166 8.98 -38.93 -11.66
N PRO A 167 7.63 -38.88 -11.62
CA PRO A 167 6.89 -38.34 -10.48
C PRO A 167 6.84 -39.30 -9.29
N GLU A 168 6.88 -38.74 -8.07
CA GLU A 168 6.76 -39.50 -6.81
C GLU A 168 5.30 -39.90 -6.47
N GLN A 169 4.30 -39.21 -7.02
CA GLN A 169 2.87 -39.43 -6.77
C GLN A 169 2.09 -39.59 -8.08
N ALA A 170 1.04 -40.41 -8.08
CA ALA A 170 0.16 -40.60 -9.23
C ALA A 170 -0.52 -39.27 -9.62
N GLY A 171 -0.21 -38.75 -10.81
CA GLY A 171 -0.71 -37.46 -11.31
C GLY A 171 0.16 -36.24 -10.97
N GLY A 172 1.28 -36.42 -10.25
CA GLY A 172 2.32 -35.41 -10.11
C GLY A 172 3.28 -35.40 -11.30
N TRP A 173 4.17 -34.41 -11.34
CA TRP A 173 5.27 -34.31 -12.33
C TRP A 173 6.61 -34.42 -11.60
N GLY A 174 7.57 -35.15 -12.18
CA GLY A 174 8.93 -35.21 -11.67
C GLY A 174 9.69 -33.91 -11.92
N ILE A 175 10.96 -33.86 -11.54
CA ILE A 175 11.84 -32.72 -11.81
C ILE A 175 12.21 -32.78 -13.30
N PRO A 176 11.80 -31.81 -14.13
CA PRO A 176 12.16 -31.79 -15.53
C PRO A 176 13.68 -31.67 -15.68
N VAL A 177 14.24 -32.46 -16.60
CA VAL A 177 15.68 -32.46 -16.89
C VAL A 177 15.89 -31.98 -18.31
N VAL A 178 16.87 -31.12 -18.52
CA VAL A 178 17.25 -30.59 -19.85
C VAL A 178 18.75 -30.65 -20.01
N LEU A 179 19.21 -31.08 -21.19
CA LEU A 179 20.62 -31.10 -21.56
C LEU A 179 20.97 -29.85 -22.38
N VAL A 180 21.97 -29.08 -21.97
CA VAL A 180 22.50 -27.94 -22.71
C VAL A 180 23.86 -28.33 -23.30
N VAL A 181 23.96 -28.24 -24.62
CA VAL A 181 25.16 -28.56 -25.40
C VAL A 181 25.76 -27.27 -25.91
N VAL A 182 26.95 -26.92 -25.41
CA VAL A 182 27.64 -25.69 -25.82
C VAL A 182 28.57 -25.93 -27.00
N GLU A 183 29.48 -26.89 -26.87
CA GLU A 183 30.44 -27.26 -27.91
C GLU A 183 30.87 -28.71 -27.67
N GLY A 184 31.71 -29.34 -28.49
CA GLY A 184 32.07 -30.72 -28.21
C GLY A 184 32.86 -31.43 -29.29
N GLY A 185 33.35 -32.62 -28.94
CA GLY A 185 33.86 -33.61 -29.89
C GLY A 185 32.93 -34.81 -29.97
N HIS A 186 33.51 -35.98 -30.25
CA HIS A 186 32.75 -37.23 -30.39
C HIS A 186 32.03 -37.67 -29.10
N ASP A 187 32.58 -37.32 -27.94
CA ASP A 187 32.02 -37.59 -26.61
C ASP A 187 30.64 -36.96 -26.40
N VAL A 188 30.43 -35.76 -26.92
CA VAL A 188 29.14 -35.05 -26.83
C VAL A 188 28.04 -35.72 -27.65
N PHE A 189 28.35 -36.39 -28.76
CA PHE A 189 27.35 -37.18 -29.51
C PHE A 189 26.85 -38.38 -28.69
N ILE A 190 27.75 -39.05 -27.96
CA ILE A 190 27.39 -40.18 -27.10
C ILE A 190 26.45 -39.70 -25.98
N ASP A 191 26.81 -38.60 -25.32
CA ASP A 191 26.04 -37.99 -24.24
C ASP A 191 24.64 -37.55 -24.70
N ALA A 192 24.56 -36.87 -25.84
CA ALA A 192 23.30 -36.40 -26.41
C ALA A 192 22.38 -37.56 -26.83
N ARG A 193 22.93 -38.59 -27.47
CA ARG A 193 22.20 -39.80 -27.87
C ARG A 193 21.62 -40.52 -26.66
N ASP A 194 22.43 -40.74 -25.62
CA ASP A 194 21.98 -41.43 -24.39
C ASP A 194 20.87 -40.63 -23.68
N CYS A 195 20.91 -39.29 -23.71
CA CYS A 195 19.84 -38.45 -23.17
C CYS A 195 18.54 -38.53 -23.99
N ILE A 196 18.64 -38.54 -25.33
CA ILE A 196 17.47 -38.63 -26.22
C ILE A 196 16.78 -40.00 -26.12
N ARG A 197 17.54 -41.09 -25.96
CA ARG A 197 16.98 -42.42 -25.66
C ARG A 197 16.12 -42.44 -24.41
N GLU A 198 16.49 -41.65 -23.41
CA GLU A 198 15.73 -41.49 -22.16
C GLU A 198 14.66 -40.39 -22.23
N ARG A 199 14.39 -39.85 -23.43
CA ARG A 199 13.44 -38.75 -23.72
C ARG A 199 13.73 -37.43 -22.99
N ILE A 200 15.00 -37.13 -22.74
CA ILE A 200 15.43 -35.86 -22.18
C ILE A 200 15.65 -34.85 -23.32
N PRO A 201 15.03 -33.66 -23.28
CA PRO A 201 15.23 -32.64 -24.30
C PRO A 201 16.65 -32.06 -24.28
N VAL A 202 17.13 -31.68 -25.47
CA VAL A 202 18.48 -31.18 -25.73
C VAL A 202 18.42 -29.80 -26.37
N VAL A 203 19.07 -28.83 -25.72
CA VAL A 203 19.28 -27.46 -26.21
C VAL A 203 20.68 -27.38 -26.80
N ILE A 204 20.77 -27.06 -28.09
CA ILE A 204 22.02 -26.96 -28.83
C ILE A 204 22.36 -25.48 -29.01
N CYS A 205 23.44 -25.02 -28.39
CA CYS A 205 23.90 -23.65 -28.49
C CYS A 205 24.81 -23.48 -29.72
N CYS A 206 24.30 -22.84 -30.75
CA CYS A 206 24.93 -22.66 -32.04
C CYS A 206 25.80 -21.40 -32.06
N GLY A 207 26.79 -21.38 -32.95
CA GLY A 207 27.77 -20.29 -33.08
C GLY A 207 29.03 -20.50 -32.24
N THR A 208 29.19 -21.67 -31.63
CA THR A 208 30.33 -22.07 -30.79
C THR A 208 31.34 -22.97 -31.51
N GLY A 209 30.96 -23.62 -32.62
CA GLY A 209 31.83 -24.50 -33.40
C GLY A 209 31.70 -26.01 -33.10
N ARG A 210 32.48 -26.81 -33.86
CA ARG A 210 32.65 -28.27 -33.72
C ARG A 210 31.31 -29.05 -33.69
N ALA A 211 31.08 -29.89 -32.66
CA ALA A 211 29.92 -30.77 -32.59
C ALA A 211 28.58 -30.03 -32.53
N SER A 212 28.51 -28.86 -31.87
CA SER A 212 27.26 -28.11 -31.72
C SER A 212 26.75 -27.59 -33.06
N ASP A 213 27.62 -26.94 -33.83
CA ASP A 213 27.28 -26.42 -35.17
C ASP A 213 27.03 -27.56 -36.17
N LEU A 214 27.71 -28.71 -36.01
CA LEU A 214 27.43 -29.88 -36.82
C LEU A 214 26.03 -30.45 -36.57
N MET A 215 25.62 -30.57 -35.30
CA MET A 215 24.25 -30.99 -34.95
C MET A 215 23.21 -29.99 -35.46
N ASN A 216 23.50 -28.68 -35.38
CA ASN A 216 22.64 -27.64 -35.91
C ASN A 216 22.45 -27.75 -37.43
N LEU A 217 23.55 -27.96 -38.17
CA LEU A 217 23.52 -28.15 -39.62
C LEU A 217 22.68 -29.39 -39.98
N ALA A 218 22.91 -30.50 -39.29
CA ALA A 218 22.16 -31.75 -39.47
C ALA A 218 20.67 -31.57 -39.14
N PHE A 219 20.33 -30.83 -38.07
CA PHE A 219 18.94 -30.54 -37.71
C PHE A 219 18.26 -29.64 -38.76
N THR A 220 18.99 -28.69 -39.31
CA THR A 220 18.51 -27.82 -40.40
C THR A 220 18.17 -28.64 -41.64
N TYR A 221 18.99 -29.63 -42.00
CA TYR A 221 18.67 -30.56 -43.09
C TYR A 221 17.45 -31.42 -42.79
N ARG A 222 17.33 -31.94 -41.56
CA ARG A 222 16.14 -32.69 -41.12
C ARG A 222 14.84 -31.89 -41.24
N MET A 223 14.86 -30.60 -40.90
CA MET A 223 13.68 -29.73 -40.96
C MET A 223 13.24 -29.39 -42.39
N LYS A 224 14.16 -29.48 -43.36
CA LYS A 224 13.85 -29.30 -44.80
C LYS A 224 13.15 -30.52 -45.41
N GLN A 225 13.18 -31.68 -44.77
CA GLN A 225 12.58 -32.92 -45.27
C GLN A 225 11.15 -33.12 -44.73
N PRO A 226 10.22 -33.71 -45.52
CA PRO A 226 8.83 -33.93 -45.11
C PRO A 226 8.72 -34.89 -43.91
N LYS A 227 7.66 -34.70 -43.11
CA LYS A 227 7.53 -35.18 -41.71
C LYS A 227 7.57 -36.69 -41.45
N ASN A 228 7.33 -37.56 -42.44
CA ASN A 228 6.78 -38.90 -42.13
C ASN A 228 7.71 -40.13 -42.20
N ASP A 229 9.02 -40.02 -42.46
CA ASP A 229 9.98 -41.07 -42.11
C ASP A 229 11.41 -40.62 -42.46
N PHE A 230 12.05 -39.89 -41.55
CA PHE A 230 13.47 -39.57 -41.69
C PHE A 230 14.29 -40.81 -41.35
N LYS A 231 14.90 -41.45 -42.37
CA LYS A 231 15.80 -42.60 -42.20
C LYS A 231 17.27 -42.22 -42.38
N ASP A 232 17.57 -41.35 -43.35
CA ASP A 232 18.95 -40.90 -43.60
C ASP A 232 18.98 -39.54 -44.34
N PHE A 233 20.14 -38.88 -44.33
CA PHE A 233 20.42 -37.64 -45.07
C PHE A 233 20.62 -37.90 -46.56
N ARG A 234 20.46 -36.86 -47.39
CA ARG A 234 20.81 -36.95 -48.82
C ARG A 234 22.33 -37.19 -48.95
N PRO A 235 22.80 -37.87 -50.02
CA PRO A 235 24.22 -38.16 -50.19
C PRO A 235 25.09 -36.89 -50.22
N GLU A 236 24.57 -35.78 -50.76
CA GLU A 236 25.24 -34.47 -50.75
C GLU A 236 25.37 -33.91 -49.33
N GLU A 237 24.30 -33.95 -48.55
CA GLU A 237 24.26 -33.50 -47.15
C GLU A 237 25.18 -34.37 -46.28
N ARG A 238 25.17 -35.69 -46.50
CA ARG A 238 26.03 -36.67 -45.82
C ARG A 238 27.50 -36.38 -46.10
N ASN A 239 27.86 -36.06 -47.34
CA ASN A 239 29.24 -35.69 -47.70
C ASN A 239 29.69 -34.42 -46.98
N VAL A 240 28.82 -33.40 -46.89
CA VAL A 240 29.11 -32.16 -46.15
C VAL A 240 29.31 -32.44 -44.66
N LEU A 241 28.46 -33.28 -44.05
CA LEU A 241 28.59 -33.67 -42.64
C LEU A 241 29.87 -34.48 -42.37
N LEU A 242 30.22 -35.43 -43.26
CA LEU A 242 31.45 -36.23 -43.17
C LEU A 242 32.72 -35.41 -43.38
N GLN A 243 32.65 -34.36 -44.20
CA GLN A 243 33.72 -33.40 -44.40
C GLN A 243 33.95 -32.55 -43.15
N ALA A 244 32.88 -32.16 -42.45
CA ALA A 244 32.94 -31.40 -41.20
C ALA A 244 33.44 -32.23 -39.98
N LEU A 245 33.50 -33.56 -40.07
CA LEU A 245 34.00 -34.48 -39.02
C LEU A 245 35.52 -34.75 -39.07
N THR A 246 36.33 -34.01 -39.83
CA THR A 246 37.81 -34.17 -39.84
C THR A 246 38.42 -33.59 -38.55
N PRO A 247 39.34 -34.31 -37.84
CA PRO A 247 40.29 -35.33 -38.30
C PRO A 247 40.01 -36.77 -37.78
N ILE A 248 38.74 -37.22 -37.75
CA ILE A 248 38.35 -38.57 -37.28
C ILE A 248 38.63 -39.65 -38.36
N SER A 249 38.92 -40.90 -37.96
CA SER A 249 39.11 -42.04 -38.88
C SER A 249 37.82 -42.37 -39.67
N ARG A 250 37.92 -43.01 -40.85
CA ARG A 250 36.72 -43.28 -41.70
C ARG A 250 35.64 -44.07 -40.96
N ASP A 251 36.02 -45.10 -40.20
CA ASP A 251 35.07 -45.96 -39.48
C ASP A 251 34.40 -45.22 -38.32
N GLU A 252 35.14 -44.39 -37.59
CA GLU A 252 34.60 -43.56 -36.50
C GLU A 252 33.68 -42.43 -37.00
N LYS A 253 33.89 -41.96 -38.24
CA LYS A 253 33.00 -40.97 -38.87
C LYS A 253 31.62 -41.54 -39.18
N GLU A 254 31.56 -42.78 -39.66
CA GLU A 254 30.28 -43.44 -39.93
C GLU A 254 29.50 -43.67 -38.63
N ILE A 255 30.18 -44.13 -37.57
CA ILE A 255 29.59 -44.27 -36.22
C ILE A 255 29.07 -42.92 -35.70
N ALA A 256 29.85 -41.83 -35.87
CA ALA A 256 29.42 -40.51 -35.46
C ALA A 256 28.17 -40.03 -36.23
N LEU A 257 28.11 -40.33 -37.54
CA LEU A 257 26.97 -39.97 -38.37
C LEU A 257 25.71 -40.76 -38.00
N GLU A 258 25.82 -42.06 -37.72
CA GLU A 258 24.72 -42.88 -37.19
C GLU A 258 24.17 -42.31 -35.87
N MET A 259 25.05 -41.88 -34.96
CA MET A 259 24.61 -41.23 -33.72
C MET A 259 23.88 -39.90 -33.97
N ILE A 260 24.34 -39.10 -34.93
CA ILE A 260 23.69 -37.82 -35.29
C ILE A 260 22.29 -38.06 -35.88
N ILE A 261 22.14 -39.09 -36.73
CA ILE A 261 20.83 -39.48 -37.29
C ILE A 261 19.87 -39.86 -36.16
N GLU A 262 20.33 -40.68 -35.21
CA GLU A 262 19.51 -41.10 -34.06
C GLU A 262 19.10 -39.91 -33.17
N ILE A 263 20.02 -38.97 -32.91
CA ILE A 263 19.74 -37.74 -32.15
C ILE A 263 18.61 -36.93 -32.82
N ILE A 264 18.67 -36.77 -34.14
CA ILE A 264 17.81 -35.83 -34.89
C ILE A 264 16.46 -36.44 -35.30
N GLN A 265 16.24 -37.72 -34.99
CA GLN A 265 15.03 -38.45 -35.36
C GLN A 265 13.75 -37.76 -34.84
N ASP A 266 13.76 -37.33 -33.58
CA ASP A 266 12.64 -36.66 -32.90
C ASP A 266 12.84 -35.13 -32.81
N PRO A 267 12.24 -34.33 -33.70
CA PRO A 267 12.44 -32.87 -33.73
C PRO A 267 11.79 -32.14 -32.54
N LYS A 268 10.97 -32.83 -31.74
CA LYS A 268 10.33 -32.27 -30.54
C LYS A 268 11.29 -32.15 -29.36
N LEU A 269 12.27 -33.05 -29.26
CA LEU A 269 13.24 -33.08 -28.15
C LEU A 269 14.41 -32.11 -28.35
N ILE A 270 14.65 -31.65 -29.58
CA ILE A 270 15.74 -30.73 -29.90
C ILE A 270 15.25 -29.30 -30.02
N THR A 271 15.99 -28.38 -29.40
CA THR A 271 15.86 -26.94 -29.54
C THR A 271 17.19 -26.30 -29.88
N ILE A 272 17.18 -25.40 -30.85
CA ILE A 272 18.37 -24.68 -31.30
C ILE A 272 18.34 -23.29 -30.66
N PHE A 273 19.44 -22.92 -30.02
CA PHE A 273 19.67 -21.57 -29.51
C PHE A 273 20.87 -20.95 -30.24
N ASN A 274 20.72 -19.76 -30.82
CA ASN A 274 21.81 -19.11 -31.53
C ASN A 274 22.49 -18.06 -30.64
N MET A 275 23.72 -18.32 -30.21
CA MET A 275 24.47 -17.42 -29.33
C MET A 275 24.82 -16.07 -29.97
N ASN A 276 24.68 -15.92 -31.30
CA ASN A 276 25.01 -14.68 -31.99
C ASN A 276 23.79 -13.75 -32.22
N GLN A 277 22.56 -14.24 -32.11
CA GLN A 277 21.34 -13.52 -32.50
C GLN A 277 20.41 -13.18 -31.34
N SER A 278 20.27 -14.09 -30.36
CA SER A 278 19.31 -13.96 -29.26
C SER A 278 20.03 -13.75 -27.93
N ASP A 279 19.47 -12.89 -27.09
CA ASP A 279 20.11 -12.47 -25.83
C ASP A 279 19.82 -13.41 -24.65
N ASP A 280 18.79 -14.27 -24.73
CA ASP A 280 18.24 -15.00 -23.57
C ASP A 280 18.30 -16.54 -23.72
N LEU A 281 19.38 -17.17 -23.21
CA LEU A 281 19.55 -18.64 -23.20
C LEU A 281 18.54 -19.34 -22.27
N ASP A 282 18.15 -18.69 -21.19
CA ASP A 282 17.18 -19.20 -20.21
C ASP A 282 15.80 -19.49 -20.84
N LEU A 283 15.31 -18.61 -21.71
CA LEU A 283 14.07 -18.79 -22.47
C LEU A 283 14.14 -20.05 -23.34
N ALA A 284 15.26 -20.29 -24.00
CA ALA A 284 15.45 -21.46 -24.85
C ALA A 284 15.44 -22.77 -24.05
N ILE A 285 16.10 -22.78 -22.86
CA ILE A 285 16.12 -23.92 -21.95
C ILE A 285 14.70 -24.29 -21.49
N LEU A 286 13.93 -23.29 -21.06
CA LEU A 286 12.58 -23.50 -20.55
C LEU A 286 11.59 -23.84 -21.68
N PHE A 287 11.75 -23.22 -22.85
CA PHE A 287 10.96 -23.56 -24.03
C PHE A 287 11.17 -25.01 -24.50
N ALA A 288 12.40 -25.53 -24.42
CA ALA A 288 12.70 -26.92 -24.76
C ALA A 288 11.84 -27.91 -23.98
N LEU A 289 11.65 -27.66 -22.68
CA LEU A 289 10.84 -28.48 -21.79
C LEU A 289 9.33 -28.35 -22.04
N ILE A 290 8.87 -27.17 -22.46
CA ILE A 290 7.48 -26.95 -22.82
C ILE A 290 7.14 -27.66 -24.14
N LYS A 291 8.07 -27.61 -25.11
CA LYS A 291 7.93 -28.22 -26.43
C LYS A 291 7.79 -29.75 -26.39
N THR A 292 8.36 -30.43 -25.40
CA THR A 292 8.25 -31.89 -25.27
C THR A 292 6.85 -32.36 -24.85
N ASN A 293 6.11 -31.52 -24.12
CA ASN A 293 4.77 -31.85 -23.64
C ASN A 293 3.71 -31.58 -24.70
N SER A 294 2.75 -32.49 -24.87
CA SER A 294 1.66 -32.34 -25.83
C SER A 294 0.43 -31.61 -25.28
N GLN A 295 0.25 -31.59 -23.96
CA GLN A 295 -0.91 -30.97 -23.31
C GLN A 295 -0.61 -29.51 -22.93
N ILE A 296 -1.50 -28.60 -23.32
CA ILE A 296 -1.31 -27.16 -23.05
C ILE A 296 -1.44 -26.82 -21.56
N THR A 297 -2.25 -27.59 -20.82
CA THR A 297 -2.44 -27.42 -19.37
C THR A 297 -1.16 -27.67 -18.60
N THR A 298 -0.38 -28.66 -19.03
CA THR A 298 0.88 -29.06 -18.38
C THR A 298 2.00 -28.10 -18.76
N GLN A 299 2.00 -27.62 -20.01
CA GLN A 299 2.85 -26.52 -20.46
C GLN A 299 2.64 -25.24 -19.65
N LEU A 300 1.37 -24.84 -19.43
CA LEU A 300 1.04 -23.68 -18.61
C LEU A 300 1.37 -23.90 -17.14
N GLU A 301 1.15 -25.11 -16.60
CA GLU A 301 1.52 -25.43 -15.21
C GLU A 301 3.04 -25.36 -15.00
N LEU A 302 3.84 -25.81 -15.95
CA LEU A 302 5.30 -25.69 -15.90
C LEU A 302 5.74 -24.23 -15.94
N ALA A 303 5.25 -23.44 -16.91
CA ALA A 303 5.54 -22.01 -16.99
C ALA A 303 5.15 -21.30 -15.67
N PHE A 304 3.99 -21.68 -15.11
CA PHE A 304 3.52 -21.18 -13.83
C PHE A 304 4.43 -21.57 -12.66
N THR A 305 4.94 -22.80 -12.62
CA THR A 305 5.86 -23.24 -11.55
C THR A 305 7.18 -22.50 -11.57
N TRP A 306 7.69 -22.17 -12.76
CA TRP A 306 8.95 -21.46 -12.98
C TRP A 306 8.84 -19.94 -12.85
N ASP A 307 7.64 -19.40 -12.64
CA ASP A 307 7.40 -17.95 -12.55
C ASP A 307 7.80 -17.15 -13.79
N ARG A 308 7.75 -17.78 -14.98
CA ARG A 308 8.09 -17.16 -16.27
C ARG A 308 6.85 -16.92 -17.12
N SER A 309 6.25 -15.75 -16.86
CA SER A 309 5.01 -15.30 -17.50
C SER A 309 5.20 -14.96 -18.98
N ASP A 310 6.36 -14.40 -19.32
CA ASP A 310 6.86 -14.13 -20.68
C ASP A 310 6.82 -15.36 -21.60
N ILE A 311 7.25 -16.53 -21.10
CA ILE A 311 7.23 -17.78 -21.86
C ILE A 311 5.81 -18.22 -22.17
N ALA A 312 4.91 -18.10 -21.17
CA ALA A 312 3.51 -18.44 -21.37
C ALA A 312 2.88 -17.55 -22.45
N GLU A 313 3.13 -16.24 -22.38
CA GLU A 313 2.61 -15.25 -23.34
C GLU A 313 3.14 -15.48 -24.76
N GLU A 314 4.45 -15.58 -24.93
CA GLU A 314 5.07 -15.62 -26.26
C GLU A 314 4.97 -16.99 -26.92
N LYS A 315 5.11 -18.08 -26.15
CA LYS A 315 5.29 -19.43 -26.72
C LYS A 315 4.08 -20.35 -26.56
N VAL A 316 3.25 -20.15 -25.53
CA VAL A 316 2.06 -21.00 -25.29
C VAL A 316 0.81 -20.41 -25.96
N PHE A 317 0.53 -19.13 -25.74
CA PHE A 317 -0.70 -18.50 -26.26
C PHE A 317 -0.62 -18.07 -27.75
N ARG A 318 0.56 -17.80 -28.32
CA ARG A 318 0.70 -17.42 -29.74
C ARG A 318 0.47 -18.56 -30.75
N GLN A 319 0.39 -19.82 -30.33
CA GLN A 319 0.25 -20.97 -31.26
C GLN A 319 -1.13 -21.07 -31.95
N GLY A 320 -1.98 -20.05 -31.89
CA GLY A 320 -3.32 -20.06 -32.49
C GLY A 320 -4.32 -20.98 -31.79
N VAL A 321 -3.95 -21.57 -30.64
CA VAL A 321 -4.80 -22.48 -29.87
C VAL A 321 -5.67 -21.67 -28.91
N ARG A 322 -6.97 -21.56 -29.18
CA ARG A 322 -7.94 -21.02 -28.22
C ARG A 322 -8.17 -22.05 -27.12
N VAL A 323 -7.72 -21.75 -25.90
CA VAL A 323 -7.93 -22.59 -24.72
C VAL A 323 -9.29 -22.25 -24.11
N GLY A 324 -10.11 -23.27 -23.83
CA GLY A 324 -11.38 -23.07 -23.14
C GLY A 324 -11.19 -22.55 -21.71
N PRO A 325 -12.12 -21.74 -21.16
CA PRO A 325 -11.98 -21.13 -19.86
C PRO A 325 -11.78 -22.16 -18.74
N GLU A 326 -12.46 -23.31 -18.81
CA GLU A 326 -12.39 -24.39 -17.79
C GLU A 326 -10.97 -24.91 -17.52
N SER A 327 -10.11 -24.91 -18.54
CA SER A 327 -8.71 -25.34 -18.39
C SER A 327 -7.83 -24.26 -17.74
N LEU A 328 -8.23 -22.99 -17.84
CA LEU A 328 -7.48 -21.84 -17.33
C LEU A 328 -7.88 -21.46 -15.89
N GLU A 329 -9.13 -21.71 -15.48
CA GLU A 329 -9.62 -21.44 -14.13
C GLU A 329 -8.76 -22.03 -12.98
N PRO A 330 -8.30 -23.30 -13.03
CA PRO A 330 -7.47 -23.84 -11.94
C PRO A 330 -6.10 -23.16 -11.86
N ILE A 331 -5.55 -22.72 -13.00
CA ILE A 331 -4.28 -21.99 -13.05
C ILE A 331 -4.48 -20.57 -12.52
N MET A 332 -5.60 -19.91 -12.86
CA MET A 332 -5.97 -18.61 -12.28
C MET A 332 -6.09 -18.69 -10.76
N MET A 333 -6.76 -19.71 -10.22
CA MET A 333 -6.84 -19.90 -8.75
C MET A 333 -5.46 -20.12 -8.11
N LYS A 334 -4.58 -20.90 -8.74
CA LYS A 334 -3.19 -21.07 -8.27
C LYS A 334 -2.40 -19.76 -8.33
N ALA A 335 -2.59 -18.96 -9.39
CA ALA A 335 -1.93 -17.67 -9.58
C ALA A 335 -2.31 -16.65 -8.52
N LEU A 336 -3.60 -16.56 -8.21
CA LEU A 336 -4.08 -15.76 -7.09
C LEU A 336 -3.45 -16.24 -5.77
N LEU A 337 -3.49 -17.53 -5.46
CA LEU A 337 -2.93 -18.05 -4.21
C LEU A 337 -1.41 -17.84 -4.06
N ARG A 338 -0.62 -17.89 -5.14
CA ARG A 338 0.85 -17.73 -5.13
C ARG A 338 1.37 -16.31 -5.36
N ASP A 339 0.48 -15.33 -5.48
CA ASP A 339 0.85 -13.90 -5.63
C ASP A 339 1.56 -13.55 -6.94
N LYS A 340 1.04 -14.07 -8.06
CA LYS A 340 1.64 -13.90 -9.39
C LYS A 340 0.79 -13.00 -10.31
N PRO A 341 0.90 -11.66 -10.21
CA PRO A 341 0.05 -10.72 -10.94
C PRO A 341 0.20 -10.80 -12.46
N GLU A 342 1.42 -11.00 -12.97
CA GLU A 342 1.65 -11.09 -14.43
C GLU A 342 0.93 -12.28 -15.07
N PHE A 343 0.90 -13.43 -14.38
CA PHE A 343 0.10 -14.56 -14.84
C PHE A 343 -1.39 -14.25 -14.82
N VAL A 344 -1.88 -13.53 -13.81
CA VAL A 344 -3.29 -13.09 -13.76
C VAL A 344 -3.59 -12.15 -14.95
N ARG A 345 -2.69 -11.22 -15.27
CA ARG A 345 -2.80 -10.32 -16.43
C ARG A 345 -2.96 -11.09 -17.74
N ILE A 346 -2.04 -12.03 -18.00
CA ILE A 346 -2.03 -12.83 -19.24
C ILE A 346 -3.29 -13.70 -19.33
N LEU A 347 -3.71 -14.33 -18.24
CA LEU A 347 -4.89 -15.19 -18.23
C LEU A 347 -6.20 -14.39 -18.46
N LEU A 348 -6.29 -13.16 -17.95
CA LEU A 348 -7.44 -12.28 -18.23
C LEU A 348 -7.48 -11.83 -19.69
N GLN A 349 -6.33 -11.55 -20.31
CA GLN A 349 -6.25 -11.21 -21.73
C GLN A 349 -6.65 -12.38 -22.64
N ASN A 350 -6.42 -13.61 -22.20
CA ASN A 350 -6.66 -14.83 -23.00
C ASN A 350 -8.01 -15.52 -22.75
N GLY A 351 -9.00 -14.83 -22.17
CA GLY A 351 -10.41 -15.28 -22.20
C GLY A 351 -11.06 -15.61 -20.85
N ILE A 352 -10.44 -15.30 -19.69
CA ILE A 352 -11.11 -15.43 -18.39
C ILE A 352 -11.92 -14.16 -18.08
N VAL A 353 -13.24 -14.33 -17.94
CA VAL A 353 -14.14 -13.28 -17.46
C VAL A 353 -14.26 -13.35 -15.94
N MET A 354 -13.74 -12.36 -15.21
CA MET A 354 -13.73 -12.36 -13.74
C MET A 354 -15.12 -12.47 -13.11
N ARG A 355 -16.15 -11.91 -13.74
CA ARG A 355 -17.54 -11.96 -13.24
C ARG A 355 -18.09 -13.39 -13.19
N GLN A 356 -17.70 -14.25 -14.13
CA GLN A 356 -18.08 -15.67 -14.15
C GLN A 356 -17.15 -16.51 -13.28
N PHE A 357 -15.87 -16.15 -13.23
CA PHE A 357 -14.85 -16.87 -12.50
C PHE A 357 -15.00 -16.74 -10.97
N LEU A 358 -15.31 -15.55 -10.45
CA LEU A 358 -15.30 -15.29 -9.01
C LEU A 358 -16.64 -15.70 -8.36
N THR A 359 -16.67 -16.93 -7.84
CA THR A 359 -17.77 -17.44 -7.03
C THR A 359 -17.51 -17.29 -5.53
N VAL A 360 -18.56 -17.34 -4.71
CA VAL A 360 -18.46 -17.34 -3.24
C VAL A 360 -17.53 -18.43 -2.72
N GLU A 361 -17.58 -19.64 -3.30
CA GLU A 361 -16.70 -20.74 -2.92
C GLU A 361 -15.23 -20.39 -3.12
N ARG A 362 -14.89 -19.89 -4.33
CA ARG A 362 -13.53 -19.52 -4.71
C ARG A 362 -12.99 -18.38 -3.85
N LEU A 363 -13.79 -17.34 -3.60
CA LEU A 363 -13.38 -16.24 -2.73
C LEU A 363 -13.13 -16.73 -1.29
N SER A 364 -13.99 -17.60 -0.76
CA SER A 364 -13.76 -18.18 0.57
C SER A 364 -12.52 -19.06 0.61
N LEU A 365 -12.19 -19.73 -0.50
CA LEU A 365 -10.96 -20.51 -0.64
C LEU A 365 -9.73 -19.59 -0.59
N LEU A 366 -9.79 -18.44 -1.25
CA LEU A 366 -8.70 -17.45 -1.27
C LEU A 366 -8.39 -16.91 0.12
N TYR A 367 -9.40 -16.57 0.92
CA TYR A 367 -9.21 -16.12 2.31
C TYR A 367 -8.63 -17.21 3.23
N ASN A 368 -8.95 -18.49 2.98
CA ASN A 368 -8.52 -19.58 3.84
C ASN A 368 -7.16 -20.20 3.47
N LYS A 369 -6.79 -20.21 2.18
CA LYS A 369 -5.58 -20.88 1.65
C LYS A 369 -4.41 -19.92 1.34
N SER A 370 -4.54 -18.63 1.62
CA SER A 370 -3.48 -17.64 1.38
C SER A 370 -2.20 -17.89 2.21
N ILE A 371 -1.03 -17.68 1.60
CA ILE A 371 0.30 -17.83 2.23
C ILE A 371 0.53 -16.81 3.37
N HIS A 372 0.15 -15.54 3.17
CA HIS A 372 0.36 -14.44 4.13
C HIS A 372 -0.85 -14.27 5.07
N ARG A 373 -1.12 -15.29 5.90
CA ARG A 373 -2.27 -15.31 6.80
C ARG A 373 -2.01 -14.61 8.16
N ASN A 374 -0.74 -14.39 8.52
CA ASN A 374 -0.35 -14.04 9.89
C ASN A 374 -0.86 -12.65 10.33
N ALA A 375 -0.74 -11.61 9.50
CA ALA A 375 -1.21 -10.26 9.85
C ALA A 375 -2.75 -10.21 9.95
N PHE A 376 -3.42 -10.80 8.95
CA PHE A 376 -4.88 -10.93 8.91
C PHE A 376 -5.44 -11.68 10.14
N GLU A 377 -4.83 -12.80 10.53
CA GLU A 377 -5.25 -13.59 11.68
C GLU A 377 -5.01 -12.90 13.02
N ARG A 378 -3.89 -12.19 13.14
CA ARG A 378 -3.63 -11.34 14.31
C ARG A 378 -4.71 -10.28 14.43
N CYS A 379 -5.06 -9.60 13.33
CA CYS A 379 -6.14 -8.60 13.30
C CYS A 379 -7.49 -9.20 13.74
N LEU A 380 -7.87 -10.38 13.21
CA LEU A 380 -9.09 -11.10 13.61
C LEU A 380 -9.11 -11.44 15.11
N SER A 381 -7.97 -11.89 15.65
CA SER A 381 -7.85 -12.26 17.06
C SER A 381 -7.96 -11.04 18.00
N GLN A 382 -7.30 -9.93 17.66
CA GLN A 382 -7.29 -8.71 18.47
C GLN A 382 -8.69 -8.05 18.50
N LYS A 383 -9.42 -8.09 17.38
CA LYS A 383 -10.79 -7.55 17.30
C LYS A 383 -11.84 -8.50 17.91
N GLY A 384 -11.44 -9.60 18.55
CA GLY A 384 -12.33 -10.55 19.22
C GLY A 384 -13.26 -11.30 18.27
N LEU A 385 -12.89 -11.39 16.98
CA LEU A 385 -13.61 -12.17 15.98
C LEU A 385 -13.12 -13.63 15.94
N ARG A 386 -11.98 -13.91 16.57
CA ARG A 386 -11.43 -15.24 16.78
C ARG A 386 -10.93 -15.39 18.22
N LYS A 387 -11.16 -16.55 18.86
CA LYS A 387 -10.56 -16.86 20.17
C LYS A 387 -9.05 -17.00 20.00
N SER A 388 -8.27 -16.23 20.75
CA SER A 388 -6.80 -16.26 20.70
C SER A 388 -6.29 -17.69 20.91
N ILE A 389 -5.39 -18.14 20.02
CA ILE A 389 -4.58 -19.33 20.24
C ILE A 389 -3.65 -19.00 21.41
N LYS A 390 -4.10 -19.27 22.64
CA LYS A 390 -3.19 -19.32 23.78
C LYS A 390 -2.27 -20.50 23.55
N GLN A 391 -1.07 -20.25 23.03
CA GLN A 391 0.03 -21.19 23.17
C GLN A 391 0.20 -21.43 24.68
N LYS A 392 -0.23 -22.59 25.17
CA LYS A 392 0.18 -23.08 26.48
C LYS A 392 1.64 -23.52 26.37
N THR A 393 2.56 -22.56 26.32
CA THR A 393 3.95 -22.85 26.67
C THR A 393 4.00 -23.00 28.18
N SER A 394 3.88 -24.24 28.64
CA SER A 394 4.23 -24.63 30.00
C SER A 394 5.74 -24.45 30.17
N ALA A 395 6.16 -23.24 30.53
CA ALA A 395 7.54 -22.95 30.88
C ALA A 395 7.88 -23.64 32.21
N ARG A 396 8.51 -24.82 32.13
CA ARG A 396 9.24 -25.41 33.26
C ARG A 396 10.55 -24.63 33.38
N LYS A 397 10.68 -23.84 34.45
CA LYS A 397 11.90 -23.10 34.79
C LYS A 397 13.10 -24.06 34.89
N VAL A 398 14.11 -23.86 34.06
CA VAL A 398 15.50 -24.29 34.28
C VAL A 398 16.38 -23.06 34.08
N ALA A 399 17.30 -22.84 35.02
CA ALA A 399 18.15 -21.65 35.14
C ALA A 399 19.19 -21.55 34.00
N PRO A 400 19.77 -20.35 33.75
CA PRO A 400 20.66 -20.12 32.62
C PRO A 400 22.13 -20.39 32.97
N GLN A 401 22.83 -21.11 32.11
CA GLN A 401 24.30 -21.11 32.05
C GLN A 401 24.76 -20.78 30.63
N GLN A 402 25.85 -20.01 30.60
CA GLN A 402 26.43 -19.26 29.49
C GLN A 402 26.96 -20.15 28.36
N GLN A 403 26.76 -19.75 27.10
CA GLN A 403 27.78 -19.26 26.14
C GLN A 403 27.29 -19.41 24.68
N MET A 404 27.62 -18.38 23.89
CA MET A 404 27.46 -18.15 22.45
C MET A 404 27.16 -19.34 21.52
N ASP A 405 26.09 -19.20 20.73
CA ASP A 405 26.14 -19.41 19.27
C ASP A 405 25.06 -18.56 18.58
N VAL A 406 25.49 -17.77 17.59
CA VAL A 406 24.64 -16.91 16.76
C VAL A 406 24.06 -17.79 15.65
N GLN A 407 22.83 -18.26 15.82
CA GLN A 407 22.04 -18.91 14.77
C GLN A 407 20.74 -18.14 14.56
N LEU A 408 20.79 -17.19 13.61
CA LEU A 408 19.63 -16.53 13.03
C LEU A 408 18.96 -17.52 12.07
N GLY A 409 18.11 -18.38 12.63
CA GLY A 409 17.40 -19.44 11.93
C GLY A 409 15.91 -19.17 11.82
N THR A 410 15.49 -18.84 10.60
CA THR A 410 14.15 -18.98 10.02
C THR A 410 13.36 -20.11 10.68
N CYS A 411 12.35 -19.78 11.46
CA CYS A 411 11.45 -20.75 12.08
C CYS A 411 10.45 -21.25 11.02
N LEU A 412 10.94 -22.08 10.10
CA LEU A 412 10.12 -22.96 9.29
C LEU A 412 9.73 -24.15 10.17
N THR A 413 8.43 -24.18 10.47
CA THR A 413 7.64 -25.35 10.82
C THR A 413 8.23 -26.67 10.33
N ARG A 414 8.93 -27.39 11.22
CA ARG A 414 9.07 -28.84 11.16
C ARG A 414 8.41 -29.38 12.42
N VAL A 415 7.08 -29.48 12.37
CA VAL A 415 6.33 -30.27 13.34
C VAL A 415 6.51 -31.72 12.90
N THR A 416 7.34 -32.46 13.63
CA THR A 416 7.34 -33.92 13.58
C THR A 416 6.00 -34.39 14.17
N THR A 417 5.02 -34.65 13.29
CA THR A 417 3.74 -35.24 13.70
C THR A 417 3.84 -36.75 13.70
N THR A 418 3.59 -37.38 14.85
CA THR A 418 2.86 -38.64 14.90
C THR A 418 1.51 -38.48 14.19
N PRO A 419 1.02 -39.50 13.47
CA PRO A 419 -0.22 -39.37 12.70
C PRO A 419 -1.41 -39.46 13.66
N GLY A 420 -2.13 -38.36 13.88
CA GLY A 420 -3.33 -38.38 14.74
C GLY A 420 -4.08 -37.08 14.90
N ASP A 421 -3.43 -35.97 15.24
CA ASP A 421 -4.14 -34.74 15.62
C ASP A 421 -3.61 -33.50 14.89
N THR A 422 -4.09 -33.26 13.66
CA THR A 422 -3.99 -31.93 13.06
C THR A 422 -5.06 -31.03 13.68
N LEU A 423 -4.63 -30.06 14.50
CA LEU A 423 -5.51 -29.02 15.04
C LEU A 423 -6.02 -28.15 13.87
N GLU A 424 -7.13 -28.54 13.25
CA GLU A 424 -7.71 -27.83 12.11
C GLU A 424 -8.09 -26.40 12.51
N VAL A 425 -7.36 -25.44 11.94
CA VAL A 425 -7.60 -24.01 12.08
C VAL A 425 -8.99 -23.72 11.49
N ALA A 426 -9.97 -23.43 12.36
CA ALA A 426 -11.35 -23.14 11.94
C ALA A 426 -11.44 -22.20 10.72
N PRO A 427 -12.29 -22.49 9.72
CA PRO A 427 -12.37 -21.73 8.48
C PRO A 427 -12.95 -20.32 8.73
N VAL A 428 -12.41 -19.35 8.00
CA VAL A 428 -12.90 -17.97 7.98
C VAL A 428 -14.05 -17.89 6.97
N TYR A 429 -15.23 -17.48 7.46
CA TYR A 429 -16.40 -17.19 6.65
C TYR A 429 -16.40 -15.72 6.18
N LEU A 430 -17.04 -15.42 5.05
CA LEU A 430 -17.15 -14.06 4.54
C LEU A 430 -17.92 -13.13 5.51
N SER A 431 -18.87 -13.66 6.28
CA SER A 431 -19.55 -12.89 7.34
C SER A 431 -18.58 -12.40 8.42
N THR A 432 -17.54 -13.18 8.74
CA THR A 432 -16.47 -12.77 9.66
C THR A 432 -15.62 -11.66 9.05
N VAL A 433 -15.34 -11.73 7.74
CA VAL A 433 -14.63 -10.68 6.99
C VAL A 433 -15.43 -9.38 6.98
N SER A 434 -16.74 -9.44 6.68
CA SER A 434 -17.61 -8.25 6.73
C SER A 434 -17.66 -7.64 8.13
N ARG A 435 -17.75 -8.45 9.19
CA ARG A 435 -17.64 -7.96 10.58
C ARG A 435 -16.29 -7.31 10.87
N LEU A 436 -15.20 -7.85 10.32
CA LEU A 436 -13.86 -7.26 10.47
C LEU A 436 -13.82 -5.89 9.78
N VAL A 437 -14.20 -5.81 8.51
CA VAL A 437 -14.24 -4.55 7.74
C VAL A 437 -15.15 -3.52 8.41
N ARG A 438 -16.30 -3.93 8.95
CA ARG A 438 -17.18 -3.07 9.73
C ARG A 438 -16.52 -2.55 11.01
N LYS A 439 -15.68 -3.35 11.69
CA LYS A 439 -14.92 -2.88 12.85
C LYS A 439 -13.76 -1.96 12.48
N MET A 440 -13.20 -2.07 11.27
CA MET A 440 -12.12 -1.20 10.77
C MET A 440 -12.68 0.14 10.23
N ILE A 441 -13.55 0.07 9.23
CA ILE A 441 -14.09 1.24 8.50
C ILE A 441 -15.39 1.77 9.12
N GLY A 442 -16.06 1.01 9.99
CA GLY A 442 -17.23 1.46 10.77
C GLY A 442 -18.56 1.02 10.17
N ARG A 443 -18.79 1.26 8.88
CA ARG A 443 -19.98 0.83 8.14
C ARG A 443 -19.55 0.12 6.86
N PHE A 444 -19.99 -1.12 6.70
CA PHE A 444 -19.78 -1.93 5.50
C PHE A 444 -20.99 -2.85 5.37
N LEU A 445 -21.69 -2.76 4.24
CA LEU A 445 -22.94 -3.48 4.00
C LEU A 445 -22.84 -4.18 2.64
N HIS A 446 -22.47 -5.46 2.68
CA HIS A 446 -22.46 -6.29 1.49
C HIS A 446 -23.38 -7.50 1.70
N LYS A 447 -24.49 -7.55 0.94
CA LYS A 447 -25.56 -8.54 1.11
C LYS A 447 -25.02 -9.98 1.03
N THR A 448 -24.14 -10.27 0.07
CA THR A 448 -23.57 -11.61 -0.13
C THR A 448 -22.61 -12.04 0.99
N TYR A 449 -21.90 -11.10 1.64
CA TYR A 449 -20.98 -11.45 2.73
C TYR A 449 -21.74 -11.80 4.00
N GLU A 450 -22.85 -11.10 4.29
CA GLU A 450 -23.65 -11.36 5.48
C GLU A 450 -24.37 -12.73 5.43
N GLN A 451 -24.64 -13.25 4.23
CA GLN A 451 -25.32 -14.53 4.02
C GLN A 451 -24.41 -15.75 4.28
N ASP A 452 -23.09 -15.64 4.10
CA ASP A 452 -22.13 -16.74 4.36
C ASP A 452 -21.89 -16.93 5.86
N THR A 453 -22.84 -17.58 6.53
CA THR A 453 -22.79 -17.91 7.95
C THR A 453 -22.38 -19.36 8.18
N GLN A 454 -21.89 -19.66 9.39
CA GLN A 454 -21.58 -21.03 9.81
C GLN A 454 -22.81 -21.96 9.71
N GLU A 455 -24.01 -21.43 9.94
CA GLU A 455 -25.27 -22.18 9.85
C GLU A 455 -25.59 -22.55 8.41
N LEU A 456 -25.44 -21.62 7.45
CA LEU A 456 -25.67 -21.88 6.04
C LEU A 456 -24.78 -23.01 5.50
N ARG A 457 -23.51 -23.06 5.93
CA ARG A 457 -22.56 -24.11 5.49
C ARG A 457 -22.83 -25.49 6.09
N ARG A 458 -23.62 -25.59 7.18
CA ARG A 458 -24.07 -26.89 7.71
C ARG A 458 -25.11 -27.55 6.82
N TYR A 459 -25.95 -26.75 6.14
CA TYR A 459 -26.99 -27.25 5.25
C TYR A 459 -26.49 -27.38 3.81
N LYS A 460 -26.03 -28.58 3.44
CA LYS A 460 -25.36 -28.87 2.15
C LYS A 460 -26.16 -28.44 0.92
N ASN A 461 -27.49 -28.59 0.94
CA ASN A 461 -28.36 -28.23 -0.20
C ASN A 461 -28.41 -26.71 -0.42
N ASN A 462 -28.56 -25.92 0.66
CA ASN A 462 -28.58 -24.46 0.58
C ASN A 462 -27.20 -23.91 0.22
N TRP A 463 -26.14 -24.53 0.76
CA TRP A 463 -24.76 -24.19 0.40
C TRP A 463 -24.46 -24.45 -1.08
N ASN A 464 -24.89 -25.58 -1.65
CA ASN A 464 -24.65 -25.90 -3.06
C ASN A 464 -25.27 -24.88 -4.02
N ARG A 465 -26.41 -24.28 -3.64
CA ARG A 465 -27.02 -23.19 -4.40
C ARG A 465 -26.25 -21.88 -4.22
N PHE A 466 -25.87 -21.55 -2.99
CA PHE A 466 -25.20 -20.30 -2.66
C PHE A 466 -23.74 -20.23 -3.13
N ARG A 467 -23.02 -21.36 -3.16
CA ARG A 467 -21.58 -21.41 -3.50
C ARG A 467 -21.27 -20.91 -4.92
N ASN A 468 -22.25 -21.03 -5.83
CA ASN A 468 -22.17 -20.63 -7.23
C ASN A 468 -22.61 -19.18 -7.47
N TYR A 469 -22.99 -18.43 -6.42
CA TYR A 469 -23.33 -17.02 -6.58
C TYR A 469 -22.08 -16.23 -6.99
N THR A 470 -22.26 -15.34 -7.97
CA THR A 470 -21.25 -14.43 -8.49
C THR A 470 -21.40 -13.03 -7.89
N PHE A 471 -20.33 -12.24 -7.94
CA PHE A 471 -20.32 -10.86 -7.48
C PHE A 471 -20.56 -9.88 -8.64
N ASP A 472 -21.19 -8.75 -8.36
CA ASP A 472 -21.42 -7.70 -9.36
C ASP A 472 -20.10 -6.99 -9.73
N SER A 473 -19.26 -6.68 -8.73
CA SER A 473 -17.95 -6.04 -8.90
C SER A 473 -16.83 -6.97 -8.40
N PRO A 474 -16.38 -7.97 -9.20
CA PRO A 474 -15.41 -8.98 -8.74
C PRO A 474 -14.03 -8.41 -8.43
N PHE A 475 -13.62 -7.32 -9.10
CA PHE A 475 -12.33 -6.68 -8.85
C PHE A 475 -12.27 -5.99 -7.48
N HIS A 476 -13.39 -5.43 -6.99
CA HIS A 476 -13.47 -4.83 -5.65
C HIS A 476 -13.21 -5.87 -4.56
N GLU A 477 -13.79 -7.07 -4.74
CA GLU A 477 -13.66 -8.18 -3.78
C GLU A 477 -12.24 -8.77 -3.76
N LEU A 478 -11.64 -8.94 -4.95
CA LEU A 478 -10.26 -9.39 -5.07
C LEU A 478 -9.27 -8.34 -4.55
N PHE A 479 -9.55 -7.05 -4.76
CA PHE A 479 -8.79 -5.95 -4.18
C PHE A 479 -8.84 -5.99 -2.64
N LEU A 480 -10.03 -6.11 -2.06
CA LEU A 480 -10.20 -6.22 -0.60
C LEU A 480 -9.44 -7.43 -0.04
N TRP A 481 -9.51 -8.58 -0.71
CA TRP A 481 -8.74 -9.76 -0.35
C TRP A 481 -7.22 -9.50 -0.41
N ALA A 482 -6.73 -8.89 -1.48
CA ALA A 482 -5.31 -8.61 -1.66
C ALA A 482 -4.76 -7.65 -0.59
N VAL A 483 -5.50 -6.58 -0.27
CA VAL A 483 -5.16 -5.61 0.78
C VAL A 483 -5.05 -6.30 2.14
N LEU A 484 -6.06 -7.08 2.53
CA LEU A 484 -6.10 -7.75 3.84
C LEU A 484 -5.00 -8.81 4.03
N HIS A 485 -4.48 -9.37 2.93
CA HIS A 485 -3.42 -10.37 2.94
C HIS A 485 -2.02 -9.83 2.67
N HIS A 486 -1.83 -8.50 2.73
CA HIS A 486 -0.52 -7.87 2.53
C HIS A 486 0.10 -8.18 1.15
N ARG A 487 -0.69 -8.09 0.08
CA ARG A 487 -0.28 -8.38 -1.31
C ARG A 487 -0.35 -7.13 -2.17
N GLN A 488 0.65 -6.27 -2.07
CA GLN A 488 0.62 -4.96 -2.73
C GLN A 488 0.52 -5.06 -4.26
N ARG A 489 1.38 -5.86 -4.91
CA ARG A 489 1.38 -5.95 -6.38
C ARG A 489 0.05 -6.44 -6.94
N MET A 490 -0.59 -7.40 -6.26
CA MET A 490 -1.93 -7.88 -6.62
C MET A 490 -3.00 -6.82 -6.35
N ALA A 491 -2.92 -6.10 -5.22
CA ALA A 491 -3.86 -5.03 -4.90
C ALA A 491 -3.80 -3.92 -5.95
N MET A 492 -2.61 -3.50 -6.36
CA MET A 492 -2.40 -2.53 -7.43
C MET A 492 -3.01 -2.99 -8.76
N PHE A 493 -2.74 -4.23 -9.16
CA PHE A 493 -3.29 -4.81 -10.38
C PHE A 493 -4.84 -4.81 -10.42
N PHE A 494 -5.48 -5.09 -9.29
CA PHE A 494 -6.95 -5.06 -9.18
C PHE A 494 -7.50 -3.64 -9.09
N TRP A 495 -6.78 -2.73 -8.43
CA TRP A 495 -7.14 -1.33 -8.32
C TRP A 495 -7.23 -0.65 -9.69
N GLU A 496 -6.25 -0.89 -10.58
CA GLU A 496 -6.26 -0.39 -11.97
C GLU A 496 -7.48 -0.83 -12.80
N ARG A 497 -8.12 -1.94 -12.41
CA ARG A 497 -9.22 -2.57 -13.16
C ARG A 497 -10.57 -2.43 -12.50
N ALA A 498 -10.59 -1.83 -11.31
CA ALA A 498 -11.77 -1.67 -10.50
C ALA A 498 -12.43 -0.32 -10.75
N ASP A 499 -13.77 -0.32 -10.74
CA ASP A 499 -14.57 0.91 -10.73
C ASP A 499 -14.33 1.68 -9.42
N ASP A 500 -14.59 2.99 -9.40
CA ASP A 500 -14.38 3.86 -8.22
C ASP A 500 -12.94 3.83 -7.66
N SER A 501 -11.93 3.88 -8.54
CA SER A 501 -10.52 3.70 -8.17
C SER A 501 -10.05 4.68 -7.07
N ILE A 502 -10.49 5.95 -7.10
CA ILE A 502 -10.14 6.95 -6.08
C ILE A 502 -10.65 6.53 -4.69
N ALA A 503 -11.90 6.09 -4.60
CA ALA A 503 -12.49 5.65 -3.34
C ALA A 503 -11.78 4.38 -2.82
N LEU A 504 -11.48 3.42 -3.71
CA LEU A 504 -10.78 2.18 -3.36
C LEU A 504 -9.36 2.43 -2.83
N ALA A 505 -8.62 3.38 -3.41
CA ALA A 505 -7.31 3.78 -2.89
C ALA A 505 -7.44 4.31 -1.45
N MET A 506 -8.42 5.17 -1.18
CA MET A 506 -8.66 5.68 0.18
C MET A 506 -9.12 4.59 1.15
N ILE A 507 -9.87 3.59 0.67
CA ILE A 507 -10.26 2.42 1.45
C ILE A 507 -9.05 1.55 1.80
N ALA A 508 -8.14 1.28 0.85
CA ALA A 508 -6.90 0.57 1.14
C ALA A 508 -6.08 1.32 2.20
N CYS A 509 -5.95 2.63 2.08
CA CYS A 509 -5.31 3.45 3.11
C CYS A 509 -6.01 3.31 4.47
N ALA A 510 -7.34 3.36 4.53
CA ALA A 510 -8.07 3.20 5.79
C ALA A 510 -7.88 1.79 6.41
N LEU A 511 -7.80 0.75 5.58
CA LEU A 511 -7.57 -0.62 5.99
C LEU A 511 -6.15 -0.83 6.52
N TYR A 512 -5.13 -0.40 5.78
CA TYR A 512 -3.74 -0.46 6.23
C TYR A 512 -3.54 0.32 7.53
N ALA A 513 -4.15 1.49 7.69
CA ALA A 513 -4.08 2.28 8.93
C ALA A 513 -4.61 1.51 10.16
N ASP A 514 -5.66 0.71 10.01
CA ASP A 514 -6.19 -0.10 11.10
C ASP A 514 -5.41 -1.41 11.29
N MET A 515 -4.85 -1.98 10.21
CA MET A 515 -3.96 -3.15 10.31
C MET A 515 -2.66 -2.79 11.05
N ILE A 516 -2.07 -1.63 10.82
CA ILE A 516 -0.91 -1.11 11.57
C ILE A 516 -1.18 -1.10 13.08
N LYS A 517 -2.36 -0.64 13.51
CA LYS A 517 -2.75 -0.62 14.94
C LYS A 517 -2.90 -2.02 15.55
N SER A 518 -3.05 -3.05 14.71
CA SER A 518 -3.16 -4.44 15.16
C SER A 518 -1.84 -5.17 15.27
N LEU A 519 -0.77 -4.60 14.72
CA LEU A 519 0.58 -5.14 14.82
C LEU A 519 1.21 -4.82 16.18
N PRO A 520 2.08 -5.70 16.68
CA PRO A 520 2.82 -5.42 17.90
C PRO A 520 3.89 -4.34 17.66
N ASN A 521 4.21 -3.56 18.69
CA ASN A 521 5.14 -2.43 18.60
C ASN A 521 6.59 -2.81 18.18
N TYR A 522 6.99 -4.08 18.30
CA TYR A 522 8.33 -4.55 17.92
C TYR A 522 8.46 -4.88 16.43
N ASP A 523 7.34 -5.04 15.70
CA ASP A 523 7.32 -5.44 14.29
C ASP A 523 7.38 -4.17 13.42
N THR A 524 8.54 -3.50 13.43
CA THR A 524 8.73 -2.20 12.76
C THR A 524 8.86 -2.33 11.25
N GLU A 525 9.42 -3.43 10.74
CA GLU A 525 9.61 -3.65 9.30
C GLU A 525 8.28 -3.70 8.56
N THR A 526 7.33 -4.52 9.02
CA THR A 526 6.00 -4.62 8.39
C THR A 526 5.18 -3.35 8.54
N GLN A 527 5.34 -2.60 9.64
CA GLN A 527 4.70 -1.29 9.81
C GLN A 527 5.19 -0.29 8.78
N VAL A 528 6.49 -0.26 8.51
CA VAL A 528 7.08 0.59 7.47
C VAL A 528 6.57 0.17 6.08
N GLU A 529 6.50 -1.12 5.79
CA GLU A 529 5.94 -1.64 4.52
C GLU A 529 4.47 -1.21 4.32
N TYR A 530 3.62 -1.30 5.35
CA TYR A 530 2.25 -0.81 5.22
C TYR A 530 2.19 0.70 4.96
N VAL A 531 3.05 1.48 5.61
CA VAL A 531 3.09 2.94 5.38
C VAL A 531 3.53 3.24 3.95
N THR A 532 4.53 2.54 3.40
CA THR A 532 4.94 2.74 2.01
C THR A 532 3.84 2.36 1.02
N HIS A 533 3.10 1.27 1.27
CA HIS A 533 1.93 0.89 0.47
C HIS A 533 0.81 1.94 0.51
N MET A 534 0.54 2.53 1.68
CA MET A 534 -0.44 3.62 1.81
C MET A 534 -0.01 4.86 1.04
N ASP A 535 1.27 5.23 1.11
CA ASP A 535 1.80 6.41 0.43
C ASP A 535 1.78 6.23 -1.10
N GLU A 536 1.97 5.00 -1.58
CA GLU A 536 1.83 4.64 -3.01
C GLU A 536 0.39 4.82 -3.50
N PHE A 537 -0.60 4.29 -2.77
CA PHE A 537 -2.02 4.47 -3.09
C PHE A 537 -2.46 5.94 -3.00
N GLU A 538 -1.97 6.67 -1.99
CA GLU A 538 -2.27 8.10 -1.85
C GLU A 538 -1.70 8.92 -3.01
N ARG A 539 -0.46 8.68 -3.41
CA ARG A 539 0.18 9.35 -4.54
C ARG A 539 -0.60 9.14 -5.84
N LEU A 540 -0.96 7.90 -6.14
CA LEU A 540 -1.70 7.58 -7.36
C LEU A 540 -3.12 8.14 -7.37
N ALA A 541 -3.80 8.12 -6.22
CA ALA A 541 -5.12 8.72 -6.09
C ALA A 541 -5.09 10.24 -6.29
N VAL A 542 -4.05 10.93 -5.80
CA VAL A 542 -3.87 12.38 -6.04
C VAL A 542 -3.62 12.66 -7.51
N GLN A 543 -2.73 11.93 -8.16
CA GLN A 543 -2.43 12.09 -9.58
C GLN A 543 -3.69 11.91 -10.44
N LEU A 544 -4.43 10.82 -10.21
CA LEU A 544 -5.68 10.56 -10.93
C LEU A 544 -6.72 11.65 -10.67
N LEU A 545 -6.84 12.13 -9.42
CA LEU A 545 -7.80 13.18 -9.09
C LEU A 545 -7.45 14.52 -9.75
N GLU A 546 -6.16 14.87 -9.83
CA GLU A 546 -5.69 16.09 -10.48
C GLU A 546 -5.90 16.03 -11.99
N GLU A 547 -5.66 14.88 -12.63
CA GLU A 547 -5.99 14.65 -14.04
C GLU A 547 -7.50 14.70 -14.31
N CYS A 548 -8.34 14.13 -13.44
CA CYS A 548 -9.79 14.28 -13.56
C CYS A 548 -10.20 15.76 -13.47
N TYR A 549 -9.57 16.52 -12.57
CA TYR A 549 -9.89 17.92 -12.35
C TYR A 549 -9.47 18.83 -13.52
N THR A 550 -8.37 18.50 -14.21
CA THR A 550 -7.96 19.25 -15.42
C THR A 550 -8.89 19.00 -16.59
N MET A 551 -9.51 17.80 -16.66
CA MET A 551 -10.49 17.45 -17.69
C MET A 551 -11.85 18.10 -17.43
N ASP A 552 -12.46 17.81 -16.28
CA ASP A 552 -13.74 18.39 -15.87
C ASP A 552 -13.75 18.66 -14.36
N PRO A 553 -13.72 19.94 -13.94
CA PRO A 553 -13.73 20.28 -12.53
C PRO A 553 -15.07 19.99 -11.86
N GLU A 554 -16.21 20.07 -12.56
CA GLU A 554 -17.54 19.91 -11.95
C GLU A 554 -17.86 18.45 -11.65
N ILE A 555 -17.64 17.57 -12.64
CA ILE A 555 -17.80 16.12 -12.47
C ILE A 555 -16.83 15.60 -11.41
N THR A 556 -15.60 16.11 -11.39
CA THR A 556 -14.60 15.70 -10.39
C THR A 556 -15.00 16.09 -8.97
N LEU A 557 -15.58 17.27 -8.79
CA LEU A 557 -16.11 17.69 -7.48
C LEU A 557 -17.30 16.81 -7.06
N TYR A 558 -18.18 16.46 -7.99
CA TYR A 558 -19.25 15.49 -7.73
C TYR A 558 -18.69 14.12 -7.32
N LEU A 559 -17.66 13.61 -8.00
CA LEU A 559 -17.02 12.32 -7.69
C LEU A 559 -16.42 12.28 -6.28
N VAL A 560 -15.80 13.38 -5.82
CA VAL A 560 -15.23 13.50 -4.48
C VAL A 560 -16.32 13.53 -3.40
N GLU A 561 -17.45 14.17 -3.69
CA GLU A 561 -18.59 14.32 -2.78
C GLU A 561 -19.53 13.09 -2.80
N HIS A 562 -19.47 12.29 -3.86
CA HIS A 562 -20.30 11.11 -4.04
C HIS A 562 -20.06 10.08 -2.93
N GLU A 563 -21.15 9.52 -2.42
CA GLU A 563 -21.12 8.53 -1.35
C GLU A 563 -20.98 7.12 -1.94
N ALA A 564 -19.91 6.40 -1.57
CA ALA A 564 -19.73 5.03 -2.03
C ALA A 564 -20.74 4.08 -1.33
N PRO A 565 -21.69 3.46 -2.06
CA PRO A 565 -22.81 2.74 -1.45
C PRO A 565 -22.39 1.44 -0.75
N LEU A 566 -21.41 0.71 -1.31
CA LEU A 566 -20.88 -0.54 -0.72
C LEU A 566 -20.16 -0.29 0.61
N TRP A 567 -19.57 0.89 0.75
CA TRP A 567 -18.72 1.28 1.88
C TRP A 567 -19.47 2.14 2.89
N GLY A 568 -20.77 1.92 3.06
CA GLY A 568 -21.55 2.54 4.13
C GLY A 568 -21.87 4.02 3.94
N GLY A 569 -21.82 4.50 2.69
CA GLY A 569 -22.14 5.87 2.30
C GLY A 569 -21.06 6.88 2.70
N TYR A 570 -19.79 6.46 2.76
CA TYR A 570 -18.69 7.40 2.95
C TYR A 570 -18.31 8.05 1.61
N ASN A 571 -18.11 9.36 1.62
CA ASN A 571 -17.45 10.08 0.54
C ASN A 571 -15.92 9.94 0.63
N CYS A 572 -15.22 10.28 -0.44
CA CYS A 572 -13.75 10.17 -0.53
C CYS A 572 -13.04 10.98 0.57
N LEU A 573 -13.56 12.16 0.91
CA LEU A 573 -13.00 13.03 1.96
C LEU A 573 -13.11 12.41 3.37
N ASN A 574 -14.24 11.76 3.69
CA ASN A 574 -14.44 11.06 4.96
C ASN A 574 -13.50 9.86 5.09
N LEU A 575 -13.25 9.15 3.99
CA LEU A 575 -12.30 8.03 3.95
C LEU A 575 -10.86 8.51 4.15
N ALA A 576 -10.47 9.61 3.49
CA ALA A 576 -9.16 10.21 3.62
C ALA A 576 -8.89 10.72 5.05
N ASP A 577 -9.87 11.39 5.69
CA ASP A 577 -9.77 11.82 7.09
C ASP A 577 -9.58 10.62 8.03
N LYS A 578 -10.35 9.55 7.82
CA LYS A 578 -10.24 8.33 8.61
C LYS A 578 -8.88 7.64 8.49
N ALA A 579 -8.30 7.68 7.28
CA ALA A 579 -6.96 7.17 7.00
C ALA A 579 -5.84 8.17 7.37
N THR A 580 -6.20 9.37 7.83
CA THR A 580 -5.28 10.50 8.12
C THR A 580 -4.38 10.86 6.93
N ARG A 581 -4.94 10.82 5.72
CA ARG A 581 -4.24 11.06 4.44
C ARG A 581 -4.28 12.53 4.06
N ARG A 582 -3.16 13.19 4.29
CA ARG A 582 -3.04 14.66 4.23
C ARG A 582 -2.83 15.17 2.81
N LYS A 583 -2.05 14.46 1.99
CA LYS A 583 -1.76 14.85 0.60
C LYS A 583 -3.00 14.78 -0.27
N PHE A 584 -3.84 13.77 -0.04
CA PHE A 584 -5.12 13.67 -0.74
C PHE A 584 -6.06 14.84 -0.45
N ILE A 585 -6.22 15.21 0.83
CA ILE A 585 -7.10 16.33 1.22
C ILE A 585 -6.51 17.68 0.79
N SER A 586 -5.18 17.82 0.73
CA SER A 586 -4.50 19.06 0.35
C SER A 586 -4.46 19.33 -1.17
N SER A 587 -4.87 18.35 -1.97
CA SER A 587 -5.04 18.46 -3.43
C SER A 587 -5.99 19.59 -3.84
N VAL A 588 -5.81 20.11 -5.05
CA VAL A 588 -6.56 21.28 -5.54
C VAL A 588 -8.07 20.99 -5.62
N ALA A 589 -8.46 19.83 -6.15
CA ALA A 589 -9.87 19.45 -6.27
C ALA A 589 -10.57 19.34 -4.90
N CYS A 590 -9.93 18.67 -3.93
CA CYS A 590 -10.47 18.54 -2.57
C CYS A 590 -10.58 19.91 -1.87
N GLN A 591 -9.60 20.79 -2.04
CA GLN A 591 -9.65 22.14 -1.45
C GLN A 591 -10.73 23.01 -2.08
N ASN A 592 -10.97 22.89 -3.38
CA ASN A 592 -12.04 23.60 -4.07
C ASN A 592 -13.42 23.08 -3.66
N SER A 593 -13.60 21.76 -3.51
CA SER A 593 -14.82 21.17 -2.91
C SER A 593 -15.02 21.70 -1.49
N LEU A 594 -13.97 21.75 -0.68
CA LEU A 594 -14.04 22.27 0.68
C LEU A 594 -14.39 23.76 0.75
N PHE A 595 -13.84 24.56 -0.15
CA PHE A 595 -14.18 25.98 -0.28
C PHE A 595 -15.65 26.16 -0.69
N TYR A 596 -16.13 25.33 -1.62
CA TYR A 596 -17.53 25.32 -2.01
C TYR A 596 -18.45 24.91 -0.85
N ALA A 597 -18.11 23.84 -0.13
CA ALA A 597 -18.83 23.40 1.07
C ALA A 597 -18.83 24.48 2.18
N TRP A 598 -17.73 25.22 2.33
CA TRP A 598 -17.60 26.32 3.29
C TRP A 598 -18.50 27.51 2.94
N SER A 599 -18.59 27.84 1.65
CA SER A 599 -19.38 28.96 1.12
C SER A 599 -20.83 28.61 0.81
N HIS A 600 -21.19 27.32 0.76
CA HIS A 600 -22.53 26.82 0.40
C HIS A 600 -23.05 27.45 -0.92
N GLY A 601 -22.17 27.61 -1.91
CA GLY A 601 -22.50 28.21 -3.21
C GLY A 601 -22.60 29.75 -3.23
N THR A 602 -22.28 30.43 -2.12
CA THR A 602 -22.29 31.90 -2.06
C THR A 602 -20.94 32.51 -2.41
N GLN A 603 -20.88 33.30 -3.48
CA GLN A 603 -19.69 34.06 -3.86
C GLN A 603 -19.86 35.52 -3.48
N ALA A 604 -18.99 35.99 -2.57
CA ALA A 604 -18.99 37.37 -2.10
C ALA A 604 -17.57 37.79 -1.67
N SER A 605 -17.19 39.02 -2.03
CA SER A 605 -15.96 39.63 -1.51
C SER A 605 -16.02 39.75 0.02
N PRO A 606 -14.88 39.70 0.74
CA PRO A 606 -14.88 39.74 2.20
C PRO A 606 -15.65 40.93 2.79
N LEU A 607 -15.55 42.12 2.16
CA LEU A 607 -16.26 43.33 2.58
C LEU A 607 -17.76 43.28 2.28
N SER A 608 -18.14 42.74 1.12
CA SER A 608 -19.56 42.57 0.77
C SER A 608 -20.25 41.58 1.72
N PHE A 609 -19.55 40.48 2.05
CA PHE A 609 -20.03 39.46 2.96
C PHE A 609 -20.25 40.00 4.38
N THR A 610 -19.30 40.76 4.94
CA THR A 610 -19.46 41.34 6.27
C THR A 610 -20.57 42.38 6.31
N LEU A 611 -20.70 43.23 5.30
CA LEU A 611 -21.79 44.21 5.21
C LEU A 611 -23.16 43.52 5.13
N THR A 612 -23.26 42.43 4.36
CA THR A 612 -24.47 41.62 4.23
C THR A 612 -24.83 40.87 5.52
N LEU A 613 -23.82 40.47 6.31
CA LEU A 613 -24.04 39.83 7.62
C LEU A 613 -24.72 40.79 8.62
N PHE A 614 -24.31 42.06 8.65
CA PHE A 614 -24.87 43.09 9.54
C PHE A 614 -26.18 43.68 9.02
N CYS A 615 -26.36 43.73 7.70
CA CYS A 615 -27.56 44.27 7.06
C CYS A 615 -28.15 43.24 6.09
N PRO A 616 -29.01 42.32 6.58
CA PRO A 616 -29.64 41.29 5.74
C PRO A 616 -30.53 41.86 4.62
N LEU A 617 -30.92 43.14 4.73
CA LEU A 617 -31.66 43.87 3.69
C LEU A 617 -30.86 44.04 2.39
N LEU A 618 -29.53 43.95 2.42
CA LEU A 618 -28.68 44.03 1.23
C LEU A 618 -28.82 42.80 0.29
N LEU A 619 -29.43 41.71 0.78
CA LEU A 619 -29.78 40.52 -0.01
C LEU A 619 -30.93 40.73 -1.00
N LEU A 620 -31.59 41.90 -0.95
CA LEU A 620 -32.61 42.29 -1.93
C LEU A 620 -32.01 42.64 -3.29
N SER A 621 -30.71 42.94 -3.35
CA SER A 621 -29.99 43.20 -4.60
C SER A 621 -28.97 42.10 -4.90
N ASP A 622 -29.13 41.43 -6.04
CA ASP A 622 -28.30 40.31 -6.49
C ASP A 622 -26.87 40.70 -6.92
N ARG A 623 -26.47 41.97 -6.69
CA ARG A 623 -25.17 42.53 -7.08
C ARG A 623 -24.09 42.32 -6.00
N PHE A 624 -24.47 42.10 -4.75
CA PHE A 624 -23.54 42.01 -3.62
C PHE A 624 -23.15 40.57 -3.25
N VAL A 625 -24.05 39.61 -3.48
CA VAL A 625 -23.85 38.18 -3.22
C VAL A 625 -24.40 37.40 -4.39
N GLU A 626 -23.54 36.68 -5.09
CA GLU A 626 -23.91 35.78 -6.17
C GLU A 626 -24.20 34.39 -5.60
N PHE A 627 -25.32 33.81 -6.02
CA PHE A 627 -25.78 32.49 -5.58
C PHE A 627 -25.71 31.54 -6.77
N ASN A 628 -24.74 30.62 -6.77
CA ASN A 628 -24.69 29.54 -7.77
C ASN A 628 -25.51 28.37 -7.21
N ASP A 629 -26.74 28.18 -7.71
CA ASP A 629 -27.64 27.06 -7.30
C ASP A 629 -27.71 25.94 -8.35
N ASP A 630 -26.78 25.89 -9.31
CA ASP A 630 -26.87 24.99 -10.47
C ASP A 630 -26.54 23.51 -10.18
N ARG A 631 -26.18 23.15 -8.94
CA ARG A 631 -25.91 21.73 -8.58
C ARG A 631 -27.14 20.95 -8.11
N GLY A 632 -28.30 21.61 -7.96
CA GLY A 632 -29.50 21.02 -7.34
C GLY A 632 -30.70 20.82 -8.27
N THR A 633 -30.63 21.25 -9.53
CA THR A 633 -31.69 21.00 -10.52
C THR A 633 -31.21 19.88 -11.44
N GLU A 634 -32.01 18.84 -11.59
CA GLU A 634 -31.80 17.77 -12.57
C GLU A 634 -31.26 18.38 -13.87
N MET A 635 -30.11 17.88 -14.30
CA MET A 635 -29.58 18.11 -15.64
C MET A 635 -30.59 17.54 -16.63
N SER A 636 -31.57 18.35 -17.03
CA SER A 636 -32.55 17.98 -18.04
C SER A 636 -31.81 17.80 -19.36
N LEU A 637 -31.75 16.56 -19.82
CA LEU A 637 -31.19 16.07 -21.09
C LEU A 637 -31.88 16.64 -22.35
N ASP A 638 -32.54 17.80 -22.28
CA ASP A 638 -33.43 18.32 -23.33
C ASP A 638 -32.85 19.50 -24.15
N GLN A 639 -31.58 19.87 -23.99
CA GLN A 639 -30.97 20.97 -24.76
C GLN A 639 -29.86 20.57 -25.75
N VAL A 640 -29.73 19.28 -26.10
CA VAL A 640 -28.77 18.84 -27.12
C VAL A 640 -29.37 18.85 -28.54
N ASN A 641 -30.67 19.08 -28.72
CA ASN A 641 -31.32 18.76 -30.00
C ASN A 641 -31.65 19.94 -30.94
N ASP A 642 -31.11 21.13 -30.74
CA ASP A 642 -31.31 22.23 -31.70
C ASP A 642 -30.10 23.16 -31.77
N LYS A 643 -29.11 22.79 -32.60
CA LYS A 643 -28.30 23.71 -33.45
C LYS A 643 -27.24 22.94 -34.23
N ASP A 644 -27.69 22.16 -35.20
CA ASP A 644 -26.91 21.94 -36.41
C ASP A 644 -27.19 23.08 -37.40
N SER A 645 -26.17 23.45 -38.17
CA SER A 645 -26.15 24.36 -39.34
C SER A 645 -26.01 25.88 -39.11
N SER A 646 -24.76 26.37 -39.07
CA SER A 646 -24.21 27.21 -40.16
C SER A 646 -22.72 27.55 -39.93
N GLU A 647 -21.94 27.31 -40.96
CA GLU A 647 -20.49 27.54 -41.14
C GLU A 647 -20.01 28.97 -40.86
N SER A 648 -18.71 29.13 -40.52
CA SER A 648 -17.77 29.88 -41.38
C SER A 648 -16.34 29.84 -40.82
N TRP A 649 -15.44 29.36 -41.67
CA TRP A 649 -13.99 29.31 -41.51
C TRP A 649 -13.36 30.70 -41.47
N HIS A 650 -12.39 30.92 -40.56
CA HIS A 650 -11.22 31.75 -40.85
C HIS A 650 -9.98 31.20 -40.15
N HIS A 651 -9.07 30.67 -40.96
CA HIS A 651 -7.68 30.47 -40.62
C HIS A 651 -7.01 31.82 -40.33
N ASP A 652 -6.16 31.88 -39.31
CA ASP A 652 -4.85 32.47 -39.53
C ASP A 652 -3.78 31.90 -38.60
N SER A 653 -2.57 31.90 -39.15
CA SER A 653 -1.44 31.07 -38.78
C SER A 653 -0.27 31.96 -38.37
N SER A 654 0.45 31.59 -37.30
CA SER A 654 1.93 31.59 -37.25
C SER A 654 2.47 31.21 -35.86
N PRO A 655 3.64 30.53 -35.77
CA PRO A 655 4.16 29.93 -34.54
C PRO A 655 5.30 30.75 -33.92
N SER A 656 5.42 30.75 -32.59
CA SER A 656 6.68 31.14 -31.93
C SER A 656 6.94 30.40 -30.63
N ASN A 657 8.12 29.78 -30.59
CA ASN A 657 8.77 28.91 -29.60
C ASN A 657 8.58 29.21 -28.09
N PRO A 658 8.77 28.17 -27.24
CA PRO A 658 8.67 28.28 -25.79
C PRO A 658 9.97 28.81 -25.19
N LYS A 659 9.87 29.79 -24.28
CA LYS A 659 10.93 30.10 -23.32
C LYS A 659 10.50 29.67 -21.93
N TYR A 660 11.12 28.59 -21.47
CA TYR A 660 11.20 28.23 -20.06
C TYR A 660 11.74 29.43 -19.27
N THR A 661 10.96 29.88 -18.29
CA THR A 661 11.46 30.66 -17.16
C THR A 661 10.75 30.14 -15.92
N GLU A 662 11.51 29.38 -15.12
CA GLU A 662 11.18 29.13 -13.72
C GLU A 662 10.99 30.48 -13.02
N ARG A 663 9.76 30.74 -12.58
CA ARG A 663 9.48 31.83 -11.64
C ARG A 663 8.73 31.22 -10.47
N ASN A 664 9.41 31.20 -9.33
CA ASN A 664 8.83 30.98 -8.01
C ASN A 664 7.60 31.88 -7.88
N ASN A 665 6.41 31.29 -7.93
CA ASN A 665 5.17 31.97 -7.59
C ASN A 665 4.74 31.45 -6.23
N GLU A 666 4.86 32.32 -5.23
CA GLU A 666 3.99 32.31 -4.06
C GLU A 666 2.54 32.12 -4.54
N ILE A 667 1.88 31.10 -3.99
CA ILE A 667 0.50 30.77 -4.32
C ILE A 667 -0.39 31.82 -3.66
N ASP A 668 -0.58 32.94 -4.36
CA ASP A 668 -1.73 33.80 -4.12
C ASP A 668 -2.99 33.02 -4.52
N PHE A 669 -3.85 32.79 -3.53
CA PHE A 669 -5.15 32.14 -3.69
C PHE A 669 -6.11 33.09 -4.43
N VAL A 670 -5.96 33.20 -5.75
CA VAL A 670 -6.88 33.93 -6.63
C VAL A 670 -7.69 32.91 -7.43
N PRO A 671 -9.01 32.79 -7.20
CA PRO A 671 -9.85 31.94 -8.04
C PRO A 671 -9.82 32.48 -9.48
N ARG A 672 -9.60 31.59 -10.45
CA ARG A 672 -9.68 31.89 -11.88
C ARG A 672 -11.10 32.41 -12.16
N ARG A 673 -11.24 33.68 -12.53
CA ARG A 673 -12.50 34.24 -13.03
C ARG A 673 -12.88 33.49 -14.30
N ILE A 674 -13.90 32.65 -14.22
CA ILE A 674 -14.62 32.20 -15.40
C ILE A 674 -15.54 33.37 -15.76
N ASN A 675 -15.28 34.04 -16.88
CA ASN A 675 -16.23 34.97 -17.46
C ASN A 675 -17.41 34.14 -17.97
N PRO A 676 -18.66 34.37 -17.52
CA PRO A 676 -19.80 33.64 -18.06
C PRO A 676 -19.99 34.03 -19.52
N THR A 677 -20.03 33.04 -20.42
CA THR A 677 -20.61 33.20 -21.75
C THR A 677 -22.09 33.53 -21.61
N GLU A 678 -22.56 34.51 -22.38
CA GLU A 678 -23.92 35.03 -22.33
C GLU A 678 -24.93 33.95 -22.76
N GLY A 679 -25.65 33.35 -21.80
CA GLY A 679 -26.72 32.40 -22.07
C GLY A 679 -27.52 32.05 -20.81
N SER A 680 -28.69 32.67 -20.67
CA SER A 680 -29.77 32.42 -19.68
C SER A 680 -29.42 32.52 -18.18
N LYS A 681 -29.91 33.60 -17.54
CA LYS A 681 -29.90 33.74 -16.07
C LYS A 681 -30.90 32.77 -15.43
N PRO A 682 -30.52 32.01 -14.39
CA PRO A 682 -31.46 31.16 -13.64
C PRO A 682 -32.50 31.99 -12.87
N PRO A 683 -33.68 31.42 -12.55
CA PRO A 683 -34.74 32.14 -11.84
C PRO A 683 -34.30 32.57 -10.44
N SER A 684 -34.52 33.85 -10.11
CA SER A 684 -34.13 34.43 -8.83
C SER A 684 -34.82 33.73 -7.65
N LEU A 685 -34.03 33.16 -6.72
CA LEU A 685 -34.51 32.52 -5.50
C LEU A 685 -35.30 33.49 -4.60
N PRO A 686 -36.35 33.02 -3.90
CA PRO A 686 -37.09 33.85 -2.95
C PRO A 686 -36.21 34.26 -1.75
N LEU A 687 -36.40 35.48 -1.23
CA LEU A 687 -35.60 36.07 -0.14
C LEU A 687 -35.45 35.14 1.07
N ARG A 688 -36.51 34.39 1.43
CA ARG A 688 -36.49 33.42 2.53
C ARG A 688 -35.49 32.29 2.29
N ARG A 689 -35.37 31.79 1.05
CA ARG A 689 -34.42 30.74 0.69
C ARG A 689 -33.00 31.29 0.60
N LYS A 690 -32.81 32.52 0.08
CA LYS A 690 -31.53 33.24 0.10
C LYS A 690 -31.00 33.44 1.53
N LEU A 691 -31.86 33.91 2.44
CA LEU A 691 -31.54 34.07 3.86
C LEU A 691 -31.21 32.72 4.51
N LEU A 692 -32.01 31.68 4.23
CA LEU A 692 -31.76 30.34 4.77
C LEU A 692 -30.38 29.85 4.33
N VAL A 693 -30.10 29.84 3.03
CA VAL A 693 -28.84 29.41 2.43
C VAL A 693 -27.65 30.14 3.06
N LEU A 694 -27.71 31.48 3.14
CA LEU A 694 -26.64 32.29 3.71
C LEU A 694 -26.37 31.96 5.20
N TYR A 695 -27.41 31.90 6.03
CA TYR A 695 -27.24 31.64 7.46
C TYR A 695 -26.93 30.16 7.78
N THR A 696 -27.32 29.23 6.90
CA THR A 696 -26.92 27.82 7.02
C THR A 696 -25.48 27.58 6.61
N ALA A 697 -24.87 28.47 5.83
CA ALA A 697 -23.49 28.32 5.36
C ALA A 697 -22.47 28.30 6.51
N PRO A 698 -21.50 27.36 6.52
CA PRO A 698 -20.46 27.26 7.54
C PRO A 698 -19.67 28.56 7.73
N ARG A 699 -19.35 29.26 6.63
CA ARG A 699 -18.67 30.56 6.65
C ARG A 699 -19.40 31.57 7.55
N THR A 700 -20.70 31.73 7.36
CA THR A 700 -21.53 32.66 8.13
C THR A 700 -21.59 32.29 9.60
N LYS A 701 -21.75 31.01 9.91
CA LYS A 701 -21.74 30.50 11.29
C LYS A 701 -20.41 30.78 11.99
N PHE A 702 -19.28 30.65 11.28
CA PHE A 702 -17.96 30.96 11.82
C PHE A 702 -17.81 32.44 12.17
N PHE A 703 -18.11 33.34 11.22
CA PHE A 703 -17.99 34.78 11.47
C PHE A 703 -18.95 35.29 12.54
N LEU A 704 -20.20 34.81 12.56
CA LEU A 704 -21.18 35.19 13.58
C LEU A 704 -20.73 34.76 14.98
N ASN A 705 -20.26 33.51 15.13
CA ASN A 705 -19.71 33.02 16.39
C ASN A 705 -18.44 33.78 16.81
N THR A 706 -17.60 34.14 15.85
CA THR A 706 -16.35 34.89 16.09
C THR A 706 -16.64 36.30 16.59
N ILE A 707 -17.54 37.03 15.92
CA ILE A 707 -17.93 38.38 16.31
C ILE A 707 -18.60 38.36 17.69
N ALA A 708 -19.50 37.40 17.94
CA ALA A 708 -20.12 37.23 19.25
C ALA A 708 -19.10 36.94 20.35
N TYR A 709 -18.06 36.16 20.05
CA TYR A 709 -16.98 35.86 20.99
C TYR A 709 -16.10 37.07 21.30
N ILE A 710 -15.71 37.85 20.29
CA ILE A 710 -14.94 39.08 20.47
C ILE A 710 -15.75 40.11 21.28
N ALA A 711 -17.05 40.26 20.98
CA ALA A 711 -17.94 41.11 21.76
C ALA A 711 -18.04 40.66 23.22
N PHE A 712 -18.13 39.34 23.46
CA PHE A 712 -18.08 38.79 24.82
C PHE A 712 -16.76 39.12 25.53
N LEU A 713 -15.61 38.99 24.88
CA LEU A 713 -14.31 39.32 25.50
C LEU A 713 -14.23 40.79 25.89
N LEU A 714 -14.66 41.70 25.01
CA LEU A 714 -14.71 43.12 25.31
C LEU A 714 -15.66 43.41 26.48
N PHE A 715 -16.83 42.78 26.49
CA PHE A 715 -17.81 42.91 27.57
C PHE A 715 -17.30 42.35 28.90
N PHE A 716 -16.61 41.21 28.88
CA PHE A 716 -16.04 40.58 30.08
C PHE A 716 -14.88 41.43 30.64
N SER A 717 -14.01 41.95 29.78
CA SER A 717 -12.96 42.89 30.17
C SER A 717 -13.53 44.18 30.76
N TYR A 718 -14.59 44.75 30.15
CA TYR A 718 -15.30 45.90 30.71
C TYR A 718 -15.87 45.61 32.10
N THR A 719 -16.52 44.45 32.25
CA THR A 719 -17.16 44.04 33.51
C THR A 719 -16.13 43.87 34.62
N LEU A 720 -14.99 43.24 34.32
CA LEU A 720 -13.92 42.97 35.29
C LEU A 720 -13.17 44.24 35.73
N LEU A 721 -12.99 45.20 34.81
CA LEU A 721 -12.30 46.46 35.09
C LEU A 721 -13.18 47.45 35.86
N PHE A 722 -14.45 47.60 35.49
CA PHE A 722 -15.27 48.74 35.94
C PHE A 722 -16.49 48.39 36.79
N LYS A 723 -17.08 47.19 36.64
CA LYS A 723 -18.43 46.90 37.17
C LYS A 723 -18.49 45.87 38.30
N ILE A 724 -17.38 45.20 38.61
CA ILE A 724 -17.32 44.23 39.70
C ILE A 724 -17.14 44.94 41.06
N SER A 725 -18.21 44.99 41.85
CA SER A 725 -18.25 45.61 43.19
C SER A 725 -18.36 44.55 44.29
N SER A 726 -17.90 44.88 45.51
CA SER A 726 -17.86 43.92 46.63
C SER A 726 -19.23 43.61 47.23
N ASN A 727 -20.17 44.55 47.17
CA ASN A 727 -21.37 44.53 48.01
C ASN A 727 -22.62 43.98 47.30
N GLU A 728 -22.68 43.99 45.96
CA GLU A 728 -23.84 43.54 45.19
C GLU A 728 -23.41 42.89 43.86
N ILE A 729 -24.27 42.03 43.29
CA ILE A 729 -24.06 41.48 41.94
C ILE A 729 -24.71 42.45 40.95
N THR A 730 -23.89 43.07 40.10
CA THR A 730 -24.38 43.98 39.05
C THR A 730 -25.04 43.21 37.91
N VAL A 731 -25.93 43.86 37.16
CA VAL A 731 -26.62 43.22 36.01
C VAL A 731 -25.61 42.75 34.97
N GLU A 732 -24.55 43.53 34.76
CA GLU A 732 -23.45 43.20 33.85
C GLU A 732 -22.68 41.96 34.33
N GLU A 733 -22.41 41.85 35.63
CA GLU A 733 -21.79 40.65 36.23
C GLU A 733 -22.68 39.41 36.04
N ALA A 734 -23.98 39.53 36.32
CA ALA A 734 -24.96 38.44 36.13
C ALA A 734 -25.02 37.95 34.66
N LEU A 735 -24.91 38.85 33.68
CA LEU A 735 -24.83 38.50 32.26
C LEU A 735 -23.56 37.70 31.94
N THR A 736 -22.40 38.08 32.50
CA THR A 736 -21.17 37.29 32.32
C THR A 736 -21.25 35.91 32.98
N MET A 737 -21.85 35.79 34.17
CA MET A 737 -22.08 34.49 34.82
C MET A 737 -22.99 33.60 33.97
N THR A 738 -24.08 34.17 33.44
CA THR A 738 -25.04 33.47 32.58
C THR A 738 -24.36 32.96 31.30
N TYR A 739 -23.44 33.74 30.73
CA TYR A 739 -22.67 33.30 29.56
C TYR A 739 -21.82 32.06 29.85
N PHE A 740 -21.10 32.00 30.98
CA PHE A 740 -20.30 30.82 31.34
C PHE A 740 -21.17 29.59 31.59
N VAL A 741 -22.35 29.76 32.20
CA VAL A 741 -23.34 28.69 32.34
C VAL A 741 -23.86 28.22 30.97
N SER A 742 -24.14 29.15 30.05
CA SER A 742 -24.55 28.82 28.67
C SER A 742 -23.48 28.04 27.92
N LEU A 743 -22.22 28.38 28.15
CA LEU A 743 -21.07 27.72 27.55
C LEU A 743 -20.87 26.30 28.08
N LEU A 744 -21.08 26.09 29.39
CA LEU A 744 -21.08 24.77 30.01
C LEU A 744 -22.18 23.87 29.40
N VAL A 745 -23.40 24.41 29.23
CA VAL A 745 -24.52 23.68 28.61
C VAL A 745 -24.20 23.29 27.16
N ASP A 746 -23.61 24.18 26.36
CA ASP A 746 -23.26 23.85 24.97
C ASP A 746 -22.18 22.75 24.88
N ILE A 747 -21.19 22.73 25.78
CA ILE A 747 -20.20 21.63 25.81
C ILE A 747 -20.88 20.29 26.14
N ILE A 748 -21.77 20.28 27.14
CA ILE A 748 -22.52 19.07 27.49
C ILE A 748 -23.33 18.59 26.29
N ARG A 749 -24.01 19.50 25.58
CA ARG A 749 -24.74 19.20 24.34
C ARG A 749 -23.83 18.59 23.27
N GLN A 750 -22.66 19.17 23.02
CA GLN A 750 -21.69 18.66 22.04
C GLN A 750 -21.22 17.23 22.38
N ILE A 751 -20.97 16.94 23.66
CA ILE A 751 -20.60 15.59 24.12
C ILE A 751 -21.77 14.60 23.90
N CYS A 752 -23.01 15.02 24.14
CA CYS A 752 -24.20 14.19 23.94
C CYS A 752 -24.45 13.85 22.47
N VAL A 753 -24.31 14.83 21.57
CA VAL A 753 -24.52 14.69 20.12
C VAL A 753 -23.43 13.84 19.46
N THR A 754 -22.23 13.75 20.07
CA THR A 754 -21.13 12.94 19.55
C THR A 754 -21.55 11.46 19.44
N PRO A 755 -21.31 10.80 18.28
CA PRO A 755 -21.69 9.40 18.07
C PRO A 755 -20.85 8.45 18.94
N GLY A 756 -21.49 7.40 19.48
CA GLY A 756 -20.84 6.38 20.33
C GLY A 756 -21.68 6.02 21.56
N ALA A 757 -21.14 5.19 22.46
CA ALA A 757 -21.77 4.87 23.75
C ALA A 757 -20.75 5.03 24.89
N GLY A 758 -21.21 5.56 26.03
CA GLY A 758 -20.44 5.66 27.26
C GLY A 758 -19.18 6.53 27.18
N SER A 759 -18.12 6.13 27.90
CA SER A 759 -16.86 6.86 28.06
C SER A 759 -16.01 6.97 26.78
N TYR A 760 -16.36 6.21 25.73
CA TYR A 760 -15.73 6.36 24.41
C TYR A 760 -16.14 7.68 23.76
N LYS A 761 -17.37 8.19 23.98
CA LYS A 761 -17.81 9.49 23.45
C LYS A 761 -16.91 10.63 23.92
N LEU A 762 -16.64 10.68 25.22
CA LEU A 762 -15.82 11.72 25.82
C LEU A 762 -14.38 11.66 25.30
N ARG A 763 -13.79 10.46 25.23
CA ARG A 763 -12.44 10.27 24.65
C ARG A 763 -12.35 10.66 23.19
N LEU A 764 -13.37 10.33 22.40
CA LEU A 764 -13.42 10.70 20.99
C LEU A 764 -13.56 12.22 20.82
N TRP A 765 -14.43 12.87 21.61
CA TRP A 765 -14.62 14.32 21.58
C TRP A 765 -13.36 15.09 21.98
N VAL A 766 -12.67 14.66 23.04
CA VAL A 766 -11.38 15.27 23.46
C VAL A 766 -10.30 15.07 22.40
N LYS A 767 -10.25 13.89 21.75
CA LYS A 767 -9.25 13.62 20.71
C LYS A 767 -9.43 14.48 19.45
N ILE A 768 -10.67 14.83 19.10
CA ILE A 768 -10.98 15.67 17.93
C ILE A 768 -10.53 17.11 18.14
N ASN A 769 -10.56 17.62 19.38
CA ASN A 769 -10.24 19.02 19.69
C ASN A 769 -9.00 19.12 20.61
N SER A 770 -7.80 19.29 20.04
CA SER A 770 -6.56 19.37 20.83
C SER A 770 -6.54 20.51 21.87
N LEU A 771 -7.22 21.63 21.59
CA LEU A 771 -7.28 22.80 22.48
C LEU A 771 -8.42 22.73 23.52
N VAL A 772 -9.18 21.64 23.60
CA VAL A 772 -10.30 21.49 24.56
C VAL A 772 -9.83 21.50 26.00
N TYR A 773 -8.59 21.10 26.29
CA TYR A 773 -8.06 21.14 27.65
C TYR A 773 -8.07 22.56 28.23
N LEU A 774 -7.74 23.58 27.42
CA LEU A 774 -7.82 24.99 27.84
C LEU A 774 -9.27 25.43 28.06
N ASP A 775 -10.20 25.00 27.22
CA ASP A 775 -11.63 25.30 27.35
C ASP A 775 -12.20 24.68 28.65
N ILE A 776 -11.87 23.42 28.96
CA ILE A 776 -12.30 22.74 30.20
C ILE A 776 -11.72 23.46 31.43
N ILE A 777 -10.42 23.77 31.43
CA ILE A 777 -9.77 24.46 32.54
C ILE A 777 -10.39 25.85 32.76
N GLY A 778 -10.60 26.62 31.68
CA GLY A 778 -11.21 27.94 31.75
C GLY A 778 -12.62 27.91 32.33
N ILE A 779 -13.43 26.92 31.97
CA ILE A 779 -14.80 26.77 32.49
C ILE A 779 -14.79 26.33 33.95
N LEU A 780 -13.94 25.37 34.32
CA LEU A 780 -13.82 24.96 35.72
C LEU A 780 -13.43 26.15 36.60
N LEU A 781 -12.47 26.96 36.14
CA LEU A 781 -12.05 28.18 36.83
C LEU A 781 -13.19 29.20 36.92
N ALA A 782 -13.95 29.40 35.84
CA ALA A 782 -15.12 30.28 35.83
C ALA A 782 -16.21 29.80 36.80
N MET A 783 -16.50 28.49 36.84
CA MET A 783 -17.50 27.92 37.74
C MET A 783 -17.09 28.03 39.21
N VAL A 784 -15.81 27.80 39.52
CA VAL A 784 -15.28 28.02 40.87
C VAL A 784 -15.35 29.50 41.25
N SER A 785 -15.07 30.41 40.31
CA SER A 785 -15.20 31.86 40.51
C SER A 785 -16.65 32.27 40.82
N ILE A 786 -17.61 31.74 40.05
CA ILE A 786 -19.05 31.97 40.27
C ILE A 786 -19.48 31.43 41.65
N PHE A 787 -19.04 30.22 42.02
CA PHE A 787 -19.39 29.62 43.31
C PHE A 787 -18.82 30.42 44.49
N LEU A 788 -17.54 30.82 44.43
CA LEU A 788 -16.89 31.65 45.45
C LEU A 788 -17.50 33.06 45.55
N ARG A 789 -18.12 33.54 44.47
CA ARG A 789 -18.81 34.84 44.43
C ARG A 789 -20.20 34.78 45.06
N ILE A 790 -20.92 33.66 44.90
CA ILE A 790 -22.27 33.45 45.49
C ILE A 790 -22.18 33.03 46.97
N GLY A 791 -21.13 32.29 47.35
CA GLY A 791 -21.10 31.54 48.61
C GLY A 791 -20.64 32.27 49.87
N LEU A 792 -19.75 33.28 49.82
CA LEU A 792 -19.19 33.94 51.02
C LEU A 792 -18.78 35.40 50.76
N SER A 793 -19.08 36.31 51.70
CA SER A 793 -18.68 37.73 51.62
C SER A 793 -17.17 37.97 51.74
N GLY A 794 -16.43 37.04 52.37
CA GLY A 794 -14.98 37.14 52.56
C GLY A 794 -14.12 36.71 51.36
N THR A 795 -14.69 36.11 50.32
CA THR A 795 -13.95 35.50 49.20
C THR A 795 -13.88 36.38 47.94
N PHE A 796 -14.29 37.65 48.01
CA PHE A 796 -14.35 38.56 46.85
C PHE A 796 -13.01 38.71 46.12
N THR A 797 -11.92 38.95 46.86
CA THR A 797 -10.58 39.13 46.26
C THR A 797 -10.12 37.86 45.53
N ALA A 798 -10.43 36.68 46.08
CA ALA A 798 -10.12 35.40 45.45
C ALA A 798 -11.01 35.13 44.22
N ALA A 799 -12.30 35.47 44.26
CA ALA A 799 -13.17 35.36 43.09
C ALA A 799 -12.71 36.29 41.95
N LYS A 800 -12.31 37.52 42.27
CA LYS A 800 -11.79 38.49 41.28
C LYS A 800 -10.47 38.03 40.67
N THR A 801 -9.55 37.45 41.45
CA THR A 801 -8.29 36.91 40.91
C THR A 801 -8.55 35.71 40.00
N LEU A 802 -9.47 34.81 40.36
CA LEU A 802 -9.83 33.68 39.50
C LEU A 802 -10.56 34.13 38.22
N TYR A 803 -11.41 35.17 38.27
CA TYR A 803 -11.97 35.76 37.06
C TYR A 803 -10.90 36.40 36.17
N SER A 804 -9.87 37.06 36.72
CA SER A 804 -8.77 37.60 35.92
C SER A 804 -7.95 36.50 35.23
N LEU A 805 -7.72 35.38 35.90
CA LEU A 805 -7.09 34.21 35.29
C LEU A 805 -7.97 33.58 34.22
N THR A 806 -9.29 33.54 34.46
CA THR A 806 -10.29 33.09 33.47
C THR A 806 -10.26 33.96 32.21
N LEU A 807 -10.12 35.28 32.37
CA LEU A 807 -10.02 36.23 31.26
C LEU A 807 -8.79 35.95 30.38
N ILE A 808 -7.63 35.66 30.98
CA ILE A 808 -6.41 35.30 30.23
C ILE A 808 -6.66 34.04 29.38
N ILE A 809 -7.27 33.00 29.95
CA ILE A 809 -7.60 31.77 29.21
C ILE A 809 -8.58 32.08 28.06
N CYS A 810 -9.55 32.95 28.29
CA CYS A 810 -10.49 33.38 27.25
C CYS A 810 -9.79 34.17 26.12
N TYR A 811 -8.79 35.00 26.41
CA TYR A 811 -7.98 35.65 25.39
C TYR A 811 -7.13 34.65 24.59
N MET A 812 -6.50 33.68 25.25
CA MET A 812 -5.72 32.62 24.58
C MET A 812 -6.56 31.80 23.60
N ARG A 813 -7.87 31.65 23.88
CA ARG A 813 -8.81 30.96 22.99
C ARG A 813 -9.00 31.66 21.62
N ILE A 814 -8.66 32.94 21.48
CA ILE A 814 -8.66 33.65 20.18
C ILE A 814 -7.78 32.92 19.16
N PHE A 815 -6.68 32.27 19.58
CA PHE A 815 -5.80 31.55 18.66
C PHE A 815 -6.50 30.45 17.86
N ARG A 816 -7.63 29.93 18.35
CA ARG A 816 -8.46 28.99 17.57
C ARG A 816 -8.99 29.62 16.27
N LEU A 817 -9.21 30.94 16.26
CA LEU A 817 -9.67 31.69 15.09
C LEU A 817 -8.60 31.81 14.02
N TYR A 818 -7.32 31.86 14.43
CA TYR A 818 -6.19 31.98 13.50
C TYR A 818 -6.06 30.75 12.60
N GLY A 819 -6.58 29.60 13.05
CA GLY A 819 -6.61 28.36 12.26
C GLY A 819 -7.36 28.48 10.93
N PHE A 820 -8.31 29.41 10.79
CA PHE A 820 -9.02 29.63 9.53
C PHE A 820 -8.23 30.47 8.51
N HIS A 821 -7.42 31.41 8.98
CA HIS A 821 -6.77 32.37 8.08
C HIS A 821 -5.60 31.73 7.32
N PRO A 822 -5.49 31.88 5.98
CA PRO A 822 -4.46 31.22 5.18
C PRO A 822 -3.03 31.59 5.57
N ALA A 823 -2.79 32.84 5.99
CA ALA A 823 -1.45 33.27 6.42
C ALA A 823 -1.14 32.95 7.90
N LEU A 824 -2.14 32.93 8.80
CA LEU A 824 -1.91 32.79 10.25
C LEU A 824 -2.05 31.33 10.71
N GLY A 825 -2.85 30.53 10.00
CA GLY A 825 -3.11 29.13 10.31
C GLY A 825 -1.85 28.26 10.29
N PRO A 826 -1.04 28.28 9.22
CA PRO A 826 0.23 27.55 9.18
C PRO A 826 1.17 27.97 10.31
N LYS A 827 1.29 29.27 10.60
CA LYS A 827 2.13 29.80 11.69
C LYS A 827 1.66 29.31 13.07
N LEU A 828 0.35 29.13 13.29
CA LEU A 828 -0.16 28.52 14.52
C LEU A 828 0.28 27.05 14.68
N VAL A 829 0.25 26.27 13.60
CA VAL A 829 0.70 24.86 13.60
C VAL A 829 2.22 24.78 13.88
N MET A 830 2.99 25.74 13.37
CA MET A 830 4.43 25.85 13.67
C MET A 830 4.68 26.09 15.17
N ILE A 831 4.01 27.08 15.77
CA ILE A 831 4.14 27.40 17.19
C ILE A 831 3.81 26.17 18.06
N GLN A 832 2.73 25.45 17.77
CA GLN A 832 2.33 24.26 18.54
C GLN A 832 3.41 23.17 18.53
N ARG A 833 4.12 22.96 17.41
CA ARG A 833 5.21 21.99 17.33
C ARG A 833 6.48 22.48 18.03
N MET A 834 6.81 23.76 17.91
CA MET A 834 7.98 24.36 18.56
C MET A 834 7.89 24.34 20.09
N ILE A 835 6.68 24.43 20.67
CA ILE A 835 6.46 24.35 22.12
C ILE A 835 6.90 22.99 22.70
N ALA A 836 6.77 21.90 21.95
CA ALA A 836 7.19 20.57 22.41
C ALA A 836 8.72 20.49 22.57
N GLU A 837 9.46 21.03 21.60
CA GLU A 837 10.92 21.12 21.65
C GLU A 837 11.40 22.10 22.74
N LEU A 838 10.71 23.23 22.91
CA LEU A 838 10.97 24.19 23.98
C LEU A 838 10.88 23.52 25.36
N PHE A 839 9.91 22.62 25.57
CA PHE A 839 9.75 21.94 26.85
C PHE A 839 10.96 21.06 27.21
N LEU A 840 11.50 20.31 26.23
CA LEU A 840 12.68 19.48 26.44
C LEU A 840 13.92 20.34 26.74
N PHE A 841 14.06 21.47 26.04
CA PHE A 841 15.12 22.43 26.32
C PHE A 841 14.98 23.08 27.70
N LEU A 842 13.77 23.45 28.11
CA LEU A 842 13.51 24.07 29.41
C LEU A 842 13.90 23.15 30.57
N LEU A 843 13.83 21.83 30.39
CA LEU A 843 14.33 20.84 31.36
C LEU A 843 15.86 20.92 31.51
N ILE A 844 16.60 21.05 30.40
CA ILE A 844 18.07 21.22 30.42
C ILE A 844 18.44 22.54 31.11
N LEU A 845 17.76 23.63 30.75
CA LEU A 845 17.97 24.94 31.36
C LEU A 845 17.66 24.92 32.87
N ALA A 846 16.60 24.24 33.29
CA ALA A 846 16.21 24.14 34.70
C ALA A 846 17.31 23.49 35.57
N VAL A 847 18.03 22.48 35.06
CA VAL A 847 19.12 21.82 35.79
C VAL A 847 20.25 22.82 36.10
N ILE A 848 20.63 23.64 35.12
CA ILE A 848 21.70 24.63 35.27
C ILE A 848 21.24 25.83 36.11
N LEU A 849 20.00 26.25 35.93
CA LEU A 849 19.40 27.36 36.68
C LEU A 849 19.29 27.03 38.17
N ILE A 850 18.79 25.83 38.51
CA ILE A 850 18.65 25.41 39.91
C ILE A 850 20.01 25.20 40.57
N SER A 851 20.98 24.59 39.86
CA SER A 851 22.32 24.37 40.43
C SER A 851 23.02 25.68 40.75
N TYR A 852 23.03 26.65 39.83
CA TYR A 852 23.56 27.98 40.08
C TYR A 852 22.79 28.71 41.20
N GLY A 853 21.46 28.66 41.18
CA GLY A 853 20.62 29.33 42.19
C GLY A 853 20.83 28.83 43.61
N VAL A 854 20.96 27.51 43.78
CA VAL A 854 21.25 26.90 45.08
C VAL A 854 22.67 27.26 45.54
N SER A 855 23.67 27.14 44.66
CA SER A 855 25.05 27.51 44.99
C SER A 855 25.18 29.00 45.35
N MET A 856 24.52 29.88 44.60
CA MET A 856 24.49 31.32 44.88
C MET A 856 23.91 31.59 46.29
N GLN A 857 22.73 31.05 46.62
CA GLN A 857 22.11 31.27 47.92
C GLN A 857 22.90 30.65 49.08
N ALA A 858 23.49 29.47 48.87
CA ALA A 858 24.31 28.81 49.88
C ALA A 858 25.59 29.59 50.21
N LEU A 859 26.22 30.22 49.21
CA LEU A 859 27.44 31.01 49.39
C LEU A 859 27.17 32.41 49.95
N LEU A 860 26.03 33.03 49.61
CA LEU A 860 25.63 34.35 50.16
C LEU A 860 25.11 34.27 51.59
N PHE A 861 24.48 33.16 52.01
CA PHE A 861 23.90 32.98 53.35
C PHE A 861 24.40 31.69 54.02
N PRO A 862 25.68 31.63 54.45
CA PRO A 862 26.27 30.41 54.99
C PRO A 862 25.68 29.98 56.35
N ASN A 863 25.10 30.90 57.12
CA ASN A 863 24.62 30.63 58.49
C ASN A 863 23.10 30.35 58.55
N ARG A 864 22.39 30.28 57.42
CA ARG A 864 20.94 30.05 57.40
C ARG A 864 20.62 28.57 57.70
N THR A 865 19.99 28.31 58.84
CA THR A 865 19.58 26.96 59.28
C THR A 865 18.07 26.73 59.24
N ILE A 866 17.27 27.78 59.12
CA ILE A 866 15.80 27.74 59.12
C ILE A 866 15.26 27.73 57.69
N PHE A 867 14.22 26.93 57.45
CA PHE A 867 13.54 26.84 56.16
C PHE A 867 12.57 28.02 55.96
N ASP A 868 12.89 28.90 55.01
CA ASP A 868 12.03 30.02 54.59
C ASP A 868 11.59 29.88 53.14
N TRP A 869 10.29 30.06 52.87
CA TRP A 869 9.72 30.09 51.51
C TRP A 869 10.38 31.14 50.60
N ASN A 870 10.83 32.25 51.17
CA ASN A 870 11.56 33.29 50.45
C ASN A 870 12.89 32.79 49.89
N THR A 871 13.54 31.81 50.54
CA THR A 871 14.80 31.22 50.07
C THR A 871 14.57 30.45 48.77
N ILE A 872 13.55 29.59 48.70
CA ILE A 872 13.20 28.85 47.47
C ILE A 872 12.85 29.83 46.35
N ARG A 873 12.07 30.88 46.65
CA ARG A 873 11.75 31.93 45.68
C ARG A 873 13.03 32.57 45.13
N ASN A 874 13.97 32.94 46.00
CA ASN A 874 15.20 33.61 45.59
C ASN A 874 16.17 32.69 44.82
N VAL A 875 16.19 31.38 45.13
CA VAL A 875 16.94 30.36 44.37
C VAL A 875 16.52 30.33 42.91
N LEU A 876 15.24 30.52 42.61
CA LEU A 876 14.73 30.50 41.23
C LEU A 876 14.69 31.88 40.59
N TYR A 877 14.30 32.90 41.35
CA TYR A 877 14.05 34.26 40.87
C TYR A 877 15.31 34.91 40.30
N TYR A 878 16.38 35.03 41.08
CA TYR A 878 17.57 35.76 40.65
C TYR A 878 18.26 35.11 39.43
N PRO A 879 18.53 33.79 39.42
CA PRO A 879 19.04 33.12 38.22
C PRO A 879 18.18 33.29 36.98
N TYR A 880 16.86 33.21 37.11
CA TYR A 880 15.95 33.34 35.98
C TYR A 880 16.03 34.73 35.34
N PHE A 881 15.99 35.80 36.13
CA PHE A 881 16.08 37.17 35.62
C PHE A 881 17.48 37.52 35.10
N ASN A 882 18.54 36.95 35.69
CA ASN A 882 19.90 37.08 35.17
C ASN A 882 20.04 36.56 33.72
N LEU A 883 19.27 35.54 33.33
CA LEU A 883 19.25 35.02 31.95
C LEU A 883 18.74 36.06 30.93
N TYR A 884 17.82 36.92 31.34
CA TYR A 884 17.23 37.98 30.51
C TYR A 884 18.01 39.31 30.57
N GLY A 885 19.13 39.34 31.29
CA GLY A 885 20.00 40.52 31.39
C GLY A 885 19.72 41.43 32.59
N GLU A 886 18.76 41.10 33.46
CA GLU A 886 18.58 41.78 34.75
C GLU A 886 19.59 41.27 35.78
N LEU A 887 20.85 41.61 35.54
CA LEU A 887 21.98 41.24 36.40
C LEU A 887 21.92 42.08 37.67
N ASN A 888 21.26 41.57 38.71
CA ASN A 888 21.21 42.17 40.05
C ASN A 888 22.60 42.06 40.72
N LEU A 889 23.58 42.80 40.18
CA LEU A 889 24.98 42.77 40.58
C LEU A 889 25.14 43.11 42.06
N ASP A 890 24.38 44.09 42.55
CA ASP A 890 24.36 44.49 43.96
C ASP A 890 24.06 43.28 44.87
N TYR A 891 23.07 42.47 44.50
CA TYR A 891 22.74 41.26 45.25
C TYR A 891 23.85 40.19 45.19
N SER A 892 24.49 40.01 44.02
CA SER A 892 25.60 39.07 43.85
C SER A 892 26.91 39.51 44.53
N LEU A 893 27.07 40.82 44.75
CA LEU A 893 28.18 41.44 45.47
C LEU A 893 27.88 41.63 46.97
N ALA A 894 26.77 41.07 47.46
CA ALA A 894 26.31 41.17 48.84
C ALA A 894 26.01 42.60 49.32
N ILE A 895 25.63 43.49 48.40
CA ILE A 895 25.15 44.85 48.67
C ILE A 895 23.62 44.79 48.76
N LYS A 896 23.07 44.96 49.97
CA LYS A 896 21.63 44.96 50.22
C LYS A 896 21.23 46.16 51.07
N ASP A 897 20.24 46.92 50.60
CA ASP A 897 19.68 48.04 51.35
C ASP A 897 19.08 47.54 52.68
N ASN A 898 19.43 48.23 53.78
CA ASN A 898 19.15 47.90 55.19
C ASN A 898 20.11 46.93 55.91
N CYS A 899 21.25 46.59 55.34
CA CYS A 899 22.32 45.87 56.05
C CYS A 899 23.50 46.81 56.35
N THR A 900 23.65 47.23 57.62
CA THR A 900 24.79 48.04 58.09
C THR A 900 25.80 47.19 58.84
N SER A 901 27.04 47.18 58.35
CA SER A 901 28.33 46.70 58.93
C SER A 901 28.47 45.28 59.50
N ASP A 902 27.42 44.64 60.02
CA ASP A 902 27.49 43.26 60.53
C ASP A 902 26.72 42.31 59.60
N ALA A 903 27.46 41.63 58.72
CA ALA A 903 26.89 40.63 57.82
C ALA A 903 26.71 39.30 58.57
N ASP A 904 25.55 39.10 59.22
CA ASP A 904 25.26 37.91 60.05
C ASP A 904 25.23 36.58 59.26
N GLY A 905 25.17 36.62 57.93
CA GLY A 905 25.08 35.43 57.08
C GLY A 905 23.74 34.69 57.16
N VAL A 906 22.75 35.25 57.88
CA VAL A 906 21.39 34.72 58.05
C VAL A 906 20.36 35.60 57.30
N THR A 907 20.31 36.90 57.63
CA THR A 907 19.38 37.91 57.09
C THR A 907 20.06 38.87 56.11
N CYS A 908 21.34 39.15 56.33
CA CYS A 908 22.23 39.94 55.48
C CYS A 908 23.24 39.03 54.73
N PRO A 909 23.44 39.26 53.42
CA PRO A 909 24.35 38.45 52.62
C PRO A 909 25.81 38.71 52.99
N GLN A 910 26.66 37.68 52.91
CA GLN A 910 28.11 37.81 53.04
C GLN A 910 28.77 37.74 51.66
N TYR A 911 29.74 38.63 51.41
CA TYR A 911 30.48 38.64 50.15
C TYR A 911 31.33 37.38 50.00
N ASN A 912 31.18 36.70 48.86
CA ASN A 912 32.00 35.55 48.48
C ASN A 912 32.41 35.68 47.01
N PHE A 913 33.71 35.67 46.72
CA PHE A 913 34.25 35.86 45.37
C PHE A 913 33.77 34.78 44.38
N MET A 914 33.39 33.60 44.87
CA MET A 914 32.88 32.51 44.03
C MET A 914 31.53 32.85 43.40
N VAL A 915 30.74 33.75 44.00
CA VAL A 915 29.39 34.08 43.51
C VAL A 915 29.43 34.87 42.19
N PRO A 916 30.20 35.97 42.06
CA PRO A 916 30.41 36.64 40.77
C PRO A 916 31.08 35.73 39.72
N LEU A 917 32.00 34.85 40.13
CA LEU A 917 32.64 33.90 39.23
C LEU A 917 31.64 32.89 38.66
N LEU A 918 30.81 32.29 39.52
CA LEU A 918 29.74 31.38 39.13
C LEU A 918 28.67 32.09 38.28
N LEU A 919 28.41 33.38 38.53
CA LEU A 919 27.54 34.19 37.68
C LEU A 919 28.14 34.32 36.26
N ALA A 920 29.43 34.63 36.12
CA ALA A 920 30.08 34.73 34.82
C ALA A 920 30.05 33.40 34.06
N ILE A 921 30.34 32.28 34.74
CA ILE A 921 30.26 30.93 34.16
C ILE A 921 28.82 30.59 33.76
N TYR A 922 27.86 30.92 34.61
CA TYR A 922 26.43 30.73 34.34
C TYR A 922 25.98 31.50 33.09
N LEU A 923 26.35 32.77 32.96
CA LEU A 923 25.99 33.59 31.78
C LEU A 923 26.67 33.07 30.50
N MET A 924 27.90 32.57 30.58
CA MET A 924 28.57 31.95 29.44
C MET A 924 27.84 30.67 28.99
N LEU A 925 27.49 29.79 29.94
CA LEU A 925 26.84 28.51 29.63
C LEU A 925 25.36 28.67 29.27
N ALA A 926 24.56 29.28 30.14
CA ALA A 926 23.12 29.41 29.94
C ALA A 926 22.78 30.55 28.96
N GLY A 927 23.41 31.72 29.11
CA GLY A 927 23.12 32.91 28.31
C GLY A 927 23.68 32.84 26.89
N ILE A 928 24.98 32.55 26.74
CA ILE A 928 25.64 32.56 25.42
C ILE A 928 25.50 31.23 24.70
N LEU A 929 25.79 30.10 25.37
CA LEU A 929 25.79 28.80 24.69
C LEU A 929 24.36 28.25 24.49
N LEU A 930 23.58 28.12 25.57
CA LEU A 930 22.28 27.43 25.50
C LEU A 930 21.20 28.24 24.76
N ILE A 931 21.08 29.55 24.96
CA ILE A 931 20.10 30.35 24.21
C ILE A 931 20.40 30.34 22.71
N ASN A 932 21.67 30.49 22.31
CA ASN A 932 22.02 30.44 20.88
C ASN A 932 21.77 29.05 20.27
N LEU A 933 22.01 27.97 21.03
CA LEU A 933 21.64 26.63 20.62
C LEU A 933 20.11 26.49 20.45
N LEU A 934 19.30 27.06 21.35
CA LEU A 934 17.84 27.07 21.23
C LEU A 934 17.40 27.79 19.95
N ILE A 935 17.99 28.94 19.64
CA ILE A 935 17.70 29.69 18.41
C ILE A 935 18.04 28.83 17.18
N ALA A 936 19.15 28.10 17.20
CA ALA A 936 19.52 27.19 16.10
C ALA A 936 18.54 26.02 15.95
N ILE A 937 18.13 25.38 17.05
CA ILE A 937 17.13 24.30 17.05
C ILE A 937 15.80 24.83 16.51
N PHE A 938 15.35 25.99 16.98
CA PHE A 938 14.13 26.62 16.48
C PHE A 938 14.21 26.97 15.01
N SER A 939 15.35 27.45 14.51
CA SER A 939 15.53 27.75 13.08
C SER A 939 15.43 26.48 12.21
N ASN A 940 16.06 25.38 12.64
CA ASN A 940 15.99 24.10 11.93
C ASN A 940 14.58 23.49 11.96
N VAL A 941 13.94 23.46 13.14
CA VAL A 941 12.57 22.96 13.30
C VAL A 941 11.58 23.84 12.53
N PHE A 942 11.78 25.15 12.52
CA PHE A 942 10.95 26.08 11.75
C PHE A 942 11.00 25.75 10.26
N GLN A 943 12.18 25.57 9.66
CA GLN A 943 12.31 25.20 8.24
C GLN A 943 11.61 23.87 7.93
N GLN A 944 11.90 22.82 8.69
CA GLN A 944 11.30 21.49 8.47
C GLN A 944 9.77 21.49 8.63
N VAL A 945 9.25 22.28 9.59
CA VAL A 945 7.81 22.38 9.82
C VAL A 945 7.15 23.29 8.79
N GLU A 946 7.80 24.35 8.32
CA GLU A 946 7.25 25.27 7.30
C GLU A 946 6.86 24.52 6.03
N ASP A 947 7.77 23.66 5.53
CA ASP A 947 7.55 22.84 4.33
C ASP A 947 6.28 21.98 4.41
N ASN A 948 5.96 21.47 5.61
CA ASN A 948 4.80 20.61 5.85
C ASN A 948 3.57 21.38 6.39
N SER A 949 3.74 22.64 6.77
CA SER A 949 2.74 23.40 7.55
C SER A 949 1.50 23.74 6.73
N ILE A 950 1.67 24.03 5.44
CA ILE A 950 0.58 24.36 4.52
C ILE A 950 -0.31 23.14 4.31
N GLU A 951 0.30 21.96 4.09
CA GLU A 951 -0.44 20.69 3.95
C GLU A 951 -1.23 20.36 5.21
N LEU A 952 -0.61 20.53 6.38
CA LEU A 952 -1.26 20.34 7.68
C LEU A 952 -2.40 21.32 7.92
N TRP A 953 -2.22 22.58 7.53
CA TRP A 953 -3.26 23.60 7.63
C TRP A 953 -4.45 23.27 6.73
N LYS A 954 -4.22 22.90 5.47
CA LYS A 954 -5.26 22.44 4.53
C LYS A 954 -6.05 21.25 5.07
N PHE A 955 -5.37 20.29 5.71
CA PHE A 955 -6.02 19.17 6.39
C PHE A 955 -6.83 19.61 7.62
N ASN A 956 -6.29 20.50 8.45
CA ASN A 956 -7.01 21.04 9.61
C ASN A 956 -8.26 21.84 9.18
N MET A 957 -8.21 22.49 8.01
CA MET A 957 -9.35 23.21 7.46
C MET A 957 -10.53 22.29 7.15
N TYR A 958 -10.28 21.08 6.61
CA TYR A 958 -11.33 20.06 6.46
C TYR A 958 -12.07 19.81 7.79
N GLY A 959 -11.32 19.59 8.88
CA GLY A 959 -11.88 19.39 10.21
C GLY A 959 -12.74 20.58 10.68
N LEU A 960 -12.31 21.81 10.39
CA LEU A 960 -13.04 23.03 10.71
C LEU A 960 -14.34 23.15 9.90
N VAL A 961 -14.33 22.85 8.60
CA VAL A 961 -15.55 22.83 7.76
C VAL A 961 -16.57 21.82 8.30
N VAL A 962 -16.14 20.60 8.61
CA VAL A 962 -17.03 19.54 9.15
C VAL A 962 -17.61 19.96 10.51
N GLU A 963 -16.82 20.61 11.36
CA GLU A 963 -17.27 21.12 12.65
C GLU A 963 -18.37 22.19 12.49
N TYR A 964 -18.13 23.20 11.65
CA TYR A 964 -19.09 24.30 11.47
C TYR A 964 -20.32 23.93 10.64
N ASN A 965 -20.23 22.92 9.78
CA ASN A 965 -21.41 22.37 9.10
C ASN A 965 -22.40 21.77 10.12
N LYS A 966 -21.90 21.04 11.12
CA LYS A 966 -22.71 20.42 12.20
C LYS A 966 -23.11 21.40 13.30
N LYS A 967 -22.42 22.53 13.46
CA LYS A 967 -22.76 23.54 14.46
C LYS A 967 -24.07 24.27 14.12
N PRO A 968 -24.82 24.68 15.14
CA PRO A 968 -25.95 25.55 14.93
C PRO A 968 -25.56 26.96 14.49
N VAL A 969 -26.55 27.66 13.94
CA VAL A 969 -26.44 29.06 13.52
C VAL A 969 -26.40 29.98 14.74
N ILE A 970 -27.08 29.62 15.82
CA ILE A 970 -27.25 30.48 16.99
C ILE A 970 -25.94 30.52 17.81
N PRO A 971 -25.41 31.72 18.13
CA PRO A 971 -24.19 31.84 18.91
C PRO A 971 -24.39 31.49 20.38
N VAL A 972 -23.28 31.20 21.07
CA VAL A 972 -23.22 30.70 22.46
C VAL A 972 -24.14 31.41 23.46
N PRO A 973 -24.30 32.75 23.53
CA PRO A 973 -25.18 33.37 24.52
C PRO A 973 -26.66 32.93 24.41
N PHE A 974 -27.08 32.45 23.24
CA PHE A 974 -28.43 31.98 22.97
C PHE A 974 -28.51 30.44 22.80
N SER A 975 -27.41 29.73 23.06
CA SER A 975 -27.34 28.26 22.92
C SER A 975 -28.32 27.52 23.85
N ILE A 976 -28.64 28.12 25.01
CA ILE A 976 -29.60 27.56 25.97
C ILE A 976 -30.96 27.35 25.30
N ILE A 977 -31.44 28.31 24.50
CA ILE A 977 -32.74 28.23 23.82
C ILE A 977 -32.75 27.03 22.87
N GLN A 978 -31.66 26.83 22.12
CA GLN A 978 -31.54 25.69 21.23
C GLN A 978 -31.46 24.37 21.98
N ALA A 979 -30.71 24.29 23.08
CA ALA A 979 -30.62 23.09 23.90
C ALA A 979 -32.01 22.69 24.43
N VAL A 980 -32.83 23.66 24.84
CA VAL A 980 -34.22 23.44 25.27
C VAL A 980 -35.07 22.91 24.11
N VAL A 981 -34.95 23.46 22.90
CA VAL A 981 -35.67 22.99 21.71
C VAL A 981 -35.28 21.55 21.34
N GLU A 982 -34.00 21.21 21.37
CA GLU A 982 -33.51 19.85 21.07
C GLU A 982 -33.97 18.83 22.12
N VAL A 983 -33.95 19.22 23.41
CA VAL A 983 -34.48 18.39 24.51
C VAL A 983 -35.98 18.19 24.36
N PHE A 984 -36.73 19.25 24.01
CA PHE A 984 -38.16 19.15 23.75
C PHE A 984 -38.46 18.23 22.56
N GLN A 985 -37.73 18.36 21.44
CA GLN A 985 -37.85 17.45 20.29
C GLN A 985 -37.51 16.00 20.66
N PHE A 986 -36.50 15.79 21.50
CA PHE A 986 -36.13 14.46 22.00
C PHE A 986 -37.23 13.86 22.88
N LEU A 987 -37.81 14.65 23.80
CA LEU A 987 -38.91 14.24 24.66
C LEU A 987 -40.17 13.94 23.83
N VAL A 988 -40.52 14.79 22.86
CA VAL A 988 -41.65 14.54 21.92
C VAL A 988 -41.42 13.27 21.10
N LYS A 989 -40.21 13.03 20.57
CA LYS A 989 -39.87 11.77 19.87
C LYS A 989 -39.92 10.54 20.78
N LYS A 990 -39.64 10.70 22.08
CA LYS A 990 -39.70 9.62 23.06
C LYS A 990 -41.15 9.35 23.50
N CYS A 991 -41.99 10.38 23.59
CA CYS A 991 -43.42 10.28 23.87
C CYS A 991 -44.21 9.73 22.66
N ASN A 992 -43.81 10.05 21.43
CA ASN A 992 -44.42 9.52 20.20
C ASN A 992 -43.91 8.11 19.80
N ARG A 993 -43.11 7.44 20.64
CA ARG A 993 -42.77 6.02 20.43
C ARG A 993 -43.87 5.14 21.03
N SER A 994 -44.90 4.86 20.24
CA SER A 994 -45.80 3.72 20.48
C SER A 994 -44.99 2.42 20.54
N PRO A 995 -45.25 1.50 21.48
CA PRO A 995 -44.60 0.20 21.50
C PRO A 995 -45.18 -0.66 20.38
N GLY A 996 -44.38 -0.89 19.34
CA GLY A 996 -44.63 -1.96 18.37
C GLY A 996 -45.19 -1.50 17.02
N VAL A 997 -44.35 -0.88 16.18
CA VAL A 997 -44.21 -1.20 14.74
C VAL A 997 -42.81 -0.75 14.33
N LYS A 998 -41.96 -1.68 13.89
CA LYS A 998 -40.70 -1.38 13.19
C LYS A 998 -41.02 -0.84 11.78
N GLN A 999 -41.48 0.41 11.69
CA GLN A 999 -41.54 1.15 10.42
C GLN A 999 -40.53 2.29 10.50
N GLY A 1000 -39.38 2.04 9.88
CA GLY A 1000 -38.28 2.98 9.79
C GLY A 1000 -37.22 2.54 8.80
N VAL A 1001 -37.63 1.94 7.68
CA VAL A 1001 -36.76 1.62 6.51
C VAL A 1001 -37.47 1.88 5.16
N LYS A 1002 -38.75 2.29 5.12
CA LYS A 1002 -39.54 2.31 3.87
C LYS A 1002 -39.76 3.65 3.16
N VAL A 1003 -39.15 4.76 3.60
CA VAL A 1003 -39.33 6.07 2.91
C VAL A 1003 -38.05 6.58 2.22
N ILE A 1004 -36.91 5.91 2.39
CA ILE A 1004 -35.69 6.22 1.64
C ILE A 1004 -35.46 5.22 0.49
N SER A 1005 -36.14 4.06 0.48
CA SER A 1005 -36.02 3.11 -0.64
C SER A 1005 -36.92 3.43 -1.84
N ALA A 1006 -37.90 4.35 -1.72
CA ALA A 1006 -38.74 4.76 -2.84
C ALA A 1006 -38.05 5.81 -3.72
N LYS A 1007 -37.26 6.73 -3.12
CA LYS A 1007 -36.40 7.64 -3.88
C LYS A 1007 -35.14 6.98 -4.44
N ALA A 1008 -34.66 5.89 -3.82
CA ALA A 1008 -33.54 5.13 -4.35
C ALA A 1008 -33.93 4.23 -5.54
N SER A 1009 -35.17 3.73 -5.61
CA SER A 1009 -35.65 3.01 -6.81
C SER A 1009 -35.92 3.96 -7.98
N ASP A 1010 -36.36 5.18 -7.71
CA ASP A 1010 -36.54 6.18 -8.76
C ASP A 1010 -35.18 6.67 -9.27
N ILE A 1011 -34.19 6.92 -8.40
CA ILE A 1011 -32.82 7.31 -8.83
C ILE A 1011 -32.07 6.16 -9.52
N GLN A 1012 -32.25 4.90 -9.10
CA GLN A 1012 -31.65 3.75 -9.80
C GLN A 1012 -32.29 3.54 -11.20
N ASN A 1013 -33.58 3.88 -11.36
CA ASN A 1013 -34.25 3.89 -12.64
C ASN A 1013 -33.84 5.09 -13.50
N THR A 1014 -33.55 6.26 -12.92
CA THR A 1014 -33.01 7.41 -13.68
C THR A 1014 -31.56 7.19 -14.12
N ILE A 1015 -30.75 6.49 -13.32
CA ILE A 1015 -29.37 6.11 -13.70
C ILE A 1015 -29.37 5.03 -14.79
N THR A 1016 -30.32 4.07 -14.75
CA THR A 1016 -30.44 3.05 -15.81
C THR A 1016 -31.14 3.56 -17.09
N ILE A 1017 -31.77 4.74 -17.05
CA ILE A 1017 -32.34 5.41 -18.24
C ILE A 1017 -31.36 6.46 -18.82
N ALA A 1018 -30.41 6.98 -18.02
CA ALA A 1018 -29.30 7.82 -18.49
C ALA A 1018 -28.16 7.02 -19.16
N ASP A 1019 -28.03 5.72 -18.86
CA ASP A 1019 -27.11 4.79 -19.53
C ASP A 1019 -27.55 4.37 -20.96
N GLY A 1020 -28.50 5.09 -21.56
CA GLY A 1020 -29.15 4.75 -22.83
C GLY A 1020 -28.95 5.73 -24.00
N ALA A 1021 -28.22 6.84 -23.86
CA ALA A 1021 -28.00 7.79 -24.96
C ALA A 1021 -26.52 8.23 -25.07
N PRO A 1022 -25.96 8.36 -26.30
CA PRO A 1022 -24.53 8.45 -26.55
C PRO A 1022 -24.07 9.90 -26.40
N ILE A 1023 -23.68 10.31 -25.19
CA ILE A 1023 -23.03 11.62 -24.97
C ILE A 1023 -21.53 11.45 -24.67
N GLY A 1024 -21.10 10.19 -24.46
CA GLY A 1024 -19.70 9.81 -24.23
C GLY A 1024 -18.89 9.46 -25.48
N ASP A 1025 -19.41 9.64 -26.70
CA ASP A 1025 -18.63 9.33 -27.92
C ASP A 1025 -18.00 10.61 -28.54
N ASP A 1026 -18.67 11.76 -28.43
CA ASP A 1026 -18.19 13.03 -29.01
C ASP A 1026 -17.18 13.76 -28.09
N LEU A 1027 -17.38 13.71 -26.76
CA LEU A 1027 -16.44 14.30 -25.78
C LEU A 1027 -15.11 13.53 -25.70
N PHE A 1028 -15.13 12.24 -26.06
CA PHE A 1028 -13.98 11.34 -25.99
C PHE A 1028 -13.16 11.34 -27.28
N THR A 1029 -13.76 11.69 -28.43
CA THR A 1029 -13.06 11.85 -29.71
C THR A 1029 -12.31 13.19 -29.80
N GLU A 1030 -12.82 14.28 -29.21
CA GLU A 1030 -12.08 15.54 -29.10
C GLU A 1030 -10.88 15.44 -28.14
N ALA A 1031 -11.01 14.67 -27.05
CA ALA A 1031 -9.91 14.40 -26.11
C ALA A 1031 -8.84 13.44 -26.69
N GLU A 1032 -9.24 12.49 -27.54
CA GLU A 1032 -8.32 11.61 -28.30
C GLU A 1032 -7.42 12.41 -29.26
N ASN A 1033 -7.96 13.45 -29.88
CA ASN A 1033 -7.23 14.31 -30.82
C ASN A 1033 -6.26 15.27 -30.09
N ALA A 1034 -6.62 15.75 -28.89
CA ALA A 1034 -5.71 16.58 -28.07
C ALA A 1034 -4.57 15.78 -27.43
N ALA A 1035 -4.76 14.48 -27.16
CA ALA A 1035 -3.77 13.63 -26.51
C ALA A 1035 -2.73 13.01 -27.46
N GLN A 1036 -2.95 13.03 -28.79
CA GLN A 1036 -1.97 12.54 -29.76
C GLN A 1036 -0.70 13.42 -29.86
N GLU A 1037 -0.71 14.65 -29.35
CA GLU A 1037 0.42 15.58 -29.46
C GLU A 1037 1.51 15.43 -28.37
N ASN A 1038 1.26 14.73 -27.24
CA ASN A 1038 2.21 14.65 -26.13
C ASN A 1038 2.52 13.20 -25.69
N GLN A 1039 3.49 12.55 -26.35
CA GLN A 1039 3.84 11.13 -26.19
C GLN A 1039 4.77 10.77 -25.00
N ASN A 1040 5.10 11.69 -24.08
CA ASN A 1040 6.20 11.46 -23.12
C ASN A 1040 5.83 11.35 -21.62
N ASP A 1041 4.55 11.33 -21.22
CA ASP A 1041 4.17 11.22 -19.80
C ASP A 1041 3.57 9.84 -19.42
N GLU A 1042 4.09 9.22 -18.35
CA GLU A 1042 3.63 7.93 -17.82
C GLU A 1042 2.17 7.97 -17.32
N GLY A 1043 1.64 9.14 -16.93
CA GLY A 1043 0.22 9.35 -16.59
C GLY A 1043 -0.71 9.15 -17.79
N ALA A 1044 -0.28 9.60 -18.98
CA ALA A 1044 -1.03 9.42 -20.23
C ALA A 1044 -1.11 7.96 -20.67
N GLN A 1045 -0.13 7.12 -20.32
CA GLN A 1045 -0.17 5.67 -20.56
C GLN A 1045 -1.17 4.95 -19.64
N LEU A 1046 -1.30 5.41 -18.39
CA LEU A 1046 -2.30 4.90 -17.44
C LEU A 1046 -3.71 5.27 -17.92
N PHE A 1047 -3.90 6.51 -18.39
CA PHE A 1047 -5.14 6.98 -19.01
C PHE A 1047 -5.47 6.21 -20.31
N GLN A 1048 -4.50 6.01 -21.22
CA GLN A 1048 -4.67 5.17 -22.44
C GLN A 1048 -5.14 3.75 -22.13
N PHE A 1049 -4.77 3.19 -20.98
CA PHE A 1049 -5.14 1.83 -20.59
C PHE A 1049 -6.56 1.74 -20.00
N VAL A 1050 -6.97 2.79 -19.27
CA VAL A 1050 -8.33 2.92 -18.71
C VAL A 1050 -9.34 3.31 -19.80
N THR A 1051 -8.97 4.18 -20.76
CA THR A 1051 -9.83 4.61 -21.87
C THR A 1051 -10.00 3.56 -22.97
N LYS A 1052 -8.99 2.72 -23.25
CA LYS A 1052 -9.09 1.61 -24.22
C LYS A 1052 -10.19 0.58 -23.93
N ARG A 1053 -10.75 0.58 -22.71
CA ARG A 1053 -11.84 -0.33 -22.31
C ARG A 1053 -13.24 0.20 -22.62
N GLY A 1054 -13.41 1.50 -22.85
CA GLY A 1054 -14.69 2.05 -23.34
C GLY A 1054 -14.98 1.67 -24.79
N SER A 1055 -13.94 1.59 -25.63
CA SER A 1055 -14.06 1.41 -27.08
C SER A 1055 -13.98 -0.06 -27.58
N ARG A 1056 -13.90 -1.05 -26.68
CA ARG A 1056 -13.95 -2.48 -27.07
C ARG A 1056 -15.06 -3.22 -26.33
N ARG A 1057 -16.31 -2.77 -26.53
CA ARG A 1057 -17.42 -3.74 -26.64
C ARG A 1057 -17.31 -4.41 -27.99
N PHE A 1058 -17.22 -5.74 -27.97
CA PHE A 1058 -17.09 -6.62 -29.13
C PHE A 1058 -18.07 -6.24 -30.24
N SER A 1059 -17.54 -5.80 -31.39
CA SER A 1059 -18.22 -5.83 -32.66
C SER A 1059 -18.46 -7.30 -33.05
N PHE A 1060 -19.70 -7.74 -32.90
CA PHE A 1060 -20.19 -8.90 -33.62
C PHE A 1060 -20.73 -8.41 -34.97
N GLU A 1061 -20.03 -8.73 -36.05
CA GLU A 1061 -20.60 -8.70 -37.41
C GLU A 1061 -21.75 -9.73 -37.49
N PRO A 1062 -22.92 -9.36 -38.04
CA PRO A 1062 -24.01 -10.30 -38.25
C PRO A 1062 -23.91 -10.91 -39.65
N ASP A 1063 -23.31 -12.09 -39.77
CA ASP A 1063 -23.41 -12.89 -40.99
C ASP A 1063 -24.58 -13.89 -40.91
N SER A 1064 -25.62 -13.56 -41.67
CA SER A 1064 -26.55 -14.46 -42.39
C SER A 1064 -27.22 -15.61 -41.61
N PHE A 1065 -28.44 -15.38 -41.14
CA PHE A 1065 -29.46 -16.45 -41.12
C PHE A 1065 -30.80 -15.92 -41.65
N ARG A 1066 -31.29 -16.64 -42.67
CA ARG A 1066 -32.49 -16.38 -43.46
C ARG A 1066 -33.76 -16.37 -42.62
N LYS A 1067 -34.63 -15.42 -42.96
CA LYS A 1067 -36.07 -15.38 -42.69
C LYS A 1067 -36.75 -16.74 -42.91
N THR A 1068 -37.53 -17.17 -41.94
CA THR A 1068 -38.86 -17.77 -42.20
C THR A 1068 -39.85 -17.20 -41.20
N ASP A 1069 -40.82 -16.47 -41.76
CA ASP A 1069 -42.02 -15.97 -41.10
C ASP A 1069 -42.82 -17.13 -40.50
N ASN A 1070 -43.41 -16.93 -39.31
CA ASN A 1070 -44.83 -17.21 -39.11
C ASN A 1070 -45.37 -16.63 -37.79
N ALA A 1071 -46.39 -15.81 -37.99
CA ALA A 1071 -47.43 -15.30 -37.10
C ALA A 1071 -47.76 -16.13 -35.84
N SER A 1072 -47.91 -15.43 -34.70
CA SER A 1072 -49.23 -15.08 -34.15
C SER A 1072 -49.07 -14.55 -32.72
N GLY A 1073 -49.63 -13.37 -32.48
CA GLY A 1073 -49.51 -12.68 -31.19
C GLY A 1073 -50.38 -13.27 -30.09
N ARG A 1074 -50.02 -12.92 -28.84
CA ARG A 1074 -50.96 -12.65 -27.76
C ARG A 1074 -50.25 -11.90 -26.63
N SER A 1075 -50.67 -10.65 -26.45
CA SER A 1075 -50.51 -9.82 -25.27
C SER A 1075 -51.29 -10.41 -24.08
N TYR A 1076 -50.70 -10.50 -22.88
CA TYR A 1076 -51.46 -10.35 -21.63
C TYR A 1076 -50.61 -9.73 -20.51
N SER A 1077 -51.24 -8.75 -19.88
CA SER A 1077 -50.90 -7.99 -18.68
C SER A 1077 -50.77 -8.86 -17.42
N ILE A 1078 -49.75 -8.59 -16.60
CA ILE A 1078 -49.60 -9.19 -15.27
C ILE A 1078 -50.23 -8.27 -14.23
N HIS A 1079 -51.31 -8.74 -13.61
CA HIS A 1079 -51.85 -8.20 -12.36
C HIS A 1079 -51.16 -8.84 -11.14
N LYS A 1080 -50.94 -8.00 -10.13
CA LYS A 1080 -50.55 -8.35 -8.76
C LYS A 1080 -51.59 -9.29 -8.14
N ASP A 1081 -51.13 -10.35 -7.47
CA ASP A 1081 -51.32 -10.56 -6.03
C ASP A 1081 -50.70 -11.91 -5.62
N GLY A 1082 -50.09 -11.92 -4.44
CA GLY A 1082 -49.50 -13.12 -3.87
C GLY A 1082 -50.48 -13.84 -2.98
N THR A 1083 -50.43 -15.17 -2.97
CA THR A 1083 -50.46 -16.00 -1.77
C THR A 1083 -50.11 -17.45 -2.14
N VAL A 1084 -49.38 -18.07 -1.23
CA VAL A 1084 -48.96 -19.47 -1.17
C VAL A 1084 -50.17 -20.41 -1.07
N ILE A 1085 -50.12 -21.56 -1.72
CA ILE A 1085 -50.54 -22.89 -1.23
C ILE A 1085 -49.82 -23.95 -2.09
N ASP A 1086 -49.11 -24.84 -1.40
CA ASP A 1086 -48.61 -26.11 -1.93
C ASP A 1086 -49.79 -27.03 -2.27
N GLU A 1087 -49.78 -27.67 -3.45
CA GLU A 1087 -50.49 -28.94 -3.63
C GLU A 1087 -49.68 -29.87 -4.56
N GLU A 1088 -49.52 -31.08 -4.04
CA GLU A 1088 -48.79 -32.23 -4.57
C GLU A 1088 -49.43 -32.86 -5.82
N GLU A 1089 -48.57 -33.58 -6.54
CA GLU A 1089 -48.84 -34.81 -7.31
C GLU A 1089 -50.06 -34.87 -8.25
N THR A 1090 -49.81 -35.04 -9.56
CA THR A 1090 -49.87 -36.37 -10.23
C THR A 1090 -49.86 -36.25 -11.76
N ASN A 1091 -48.99 -37.06 -12.38
CA ASN A 1091 -49.23 -37.89 -13.57
C ASN A 1091 -49.40 -37.31 -15.00
N LEU A 1092 -48.50 -37.85 -15.85
CA LEU A 1092 -48.74 -38.45 -17.18
C LEU A 1092 -49.13 -37.52 -18.36
N ARG A 1093 -48.13 -37.17 -19.18
CA ARG A 1093 -47.83 -37.84 -20.46
C ARG A 1093 -46.54 -37.35 -21.09
#